data_AF-A0A8D1E1H9-F1
#
_entry.id   AF-A0A8D1E1H9-F1
#
_cell.length_a   1.000
_cell.length_b   1.000
_cell.length_c   1.000
_cell.angle_alpha   90.00
_cell.angle_beta   90.00
_cell.angle_gamma   90.00
#
_symmetry.space_group_name_H-M   'P 1'
#
loop_
_entity.id
_entity.type
_entity.pdbx_description
1 polymer ?
#
loop_
_entity_poly.entity_id
_entity_poly.type
_entity_poly.pdbx_seq_one_letter_code
_entity_poly.pdbx_strand_id
1 'polypeptide(L)'
;MLALISRLLDWFRSLFWKEEMELTLVGLQYSGKTTFVNVIASGQFSEDMIPTVGFNMRKVTKGNVTIKIWDIGGQPRFRSMWERYCRGVNAIVYMIDAADREKIEASRNELHNLLDKPQLQGIPVLVLGNKRDLPNALDEKQLIEKMNLSAIQDREICCYSISCKEKDNIDITLQWLISPNLTSSLMACGLHLTSSNLNINDVLGNYSLTLVDALDTLAIMGNSSEFQKAVKLVINTVSFDKDSTVQVFEATIRVLGSLLSAHRIITDSKQPFGDMTIKDYDNELLHMAHDLAVRLLPAFENTKTGIPYPRVNLKTGVPPDSNNETCTAGAGSLLVEFGILSRLLGDSTFEWVARRAVKALWNLRSNDTGLLGNVVNIQTGHWVGKQSGLGAGLDSFYEYLLKSYILFGEKEDLEMFNAAYQSIQNYLRRGREACNEGEGDPPLYVNVNMFSGQLMNTWIDSLQAFFPGLQVLIGDVEDAICLHAFYYAIWKRYGALPERYNWQLQAPDVLFYPLRPELVESTYLLYQATKNPFYLHVGMDILQSLEKYTKAKCGYATLHHVIDKSKEDRMESFFLSETCKYLYLLFDEENPVHKSGTRYMFTTEGHIVSVDEHLRESPWKEFFSEEGGQDQVEKSVHRPKSHELKVINSSSNCNRVPDERRYSLPLKSIYMRQIDQMVGLI
;
A
#
# COMPACT_ATOMS: atom_id res chain seq x y z
N MET A 1 23.60 -24.44 35.72
CA MET A 1 24.30 -23.26 35.18
C MET A 1 24.60 -23.41 33.68
N LEU A 2 25.09 -24.56 33.20
CA LEU A 2 25.33 -24.83 31.77
C LEU A 2 24.05 -24.82 30.89
N ALA A 3 22.89 -25.26 31.39
CA ALA A 3 21.62 -25.27 30.65
C ALA A 3 20.95 -23.88 30.52
N LEU A 4 21.31 -22.93 31.38
CA LEU A 4 20.81 -21.56 31.31
C LEU A 4 21.61 -20.73 30.30
N ILE A 5 22.93 -20.99 30.26
CA ILE A 5 23.85 -20.38 29.31
C ILE A 5 23.61 -20.95 27.90
N SER A 6 23.27 -22.24 27.74
CA SER A 6 22.88 -22.79 26.44
C SER A 6 21.59 -22.17 25.91
N ARG A 7 20.56 -21.98 26.74
CA ARG A 7 19.31 -21.31 26.34
C ARG A 7 19.50 -19.85 25.96
N LEU A 8 20.38 -19.14 26.67
CA LEU A 8 20.70 -17.74 26.37
C LEU A 8 21.56 -17.61 25.10
N LEU A 9 22.46 -18.57 24.85
CA LEU A 9 23.23 -18.68 23.60
C LEU A 9 22.36 -19.11 22.42
N ASP A 10 21.38 -20.00 22.61
CA ASP A 10 20.43 -20.40 21.58
C ASP A 10 19.48 -19.24 21.23
N TRP A 11 19.11 -18.43 22.23
CA TRP A 11 18.36 -17.19 22.03
C TRP A 11 19.20 -16.11 21.34
N PHE A 12 20.45 -15.89 21.75
CA PHE A 12 21.38 -14.97 21.06
C PHE A 12 21.72 -15.44 19.64
N ARG A 13 21.82 -16.75 19.40
CA ARG A 13 21.97 -17.33 18.05
C ARG A 13 20.69 -17.19 17.22
N SER A 14 19.51 -17.21 17.83
CA SER A 14 18.24 -16.97 17.13
C SER A 14 18.04 -15.51 16.70
N LEU A 15 18.73 -14.57 17.35
CA LEU A 15 18.76 -13.14 17.01
C LEU A 15 19.72 -12.81 15.85
N PHE A 16 20.63 -13.73 15.48
CA PHE A 16 21.58 -13.58 14.39
C PHE A 16 21.43 -14.71 13.36
N TRP A 17 20.27 -14.80 12.72
CA TRP A 17 20.04 -15.65 11.53
C TRP A 17 19.88 -17.14 11.84
N LYS A 18 18.64 -17.65 11.72
CA LYS A 18 18.50 -18.96 11.09
C LYS A 18 18.60 -18.75 9.58
N GLU A 19 19.82 -18.87 9.08
CA GLU A 19 20.07 -19.18 7.66
C GLU A 19 19.56 -20.59 7.31
N GLU A 20 18.98 -21.37 8.24
CA GLU A 20 18.48 -22.73 7.96
C GLU A 20 16.97 -22.88 8.22
N MET A 21 16.21 -23.15 7.15
CA MET A 21 14.78 -23.52 7.19
C MET A 21 14.65 -25.04 7.03
N GLU A 22 13.68 -25.67 7.68
CA GLU A 22 13.38 -27.10 7.51
C GLU A 22 11.95 -27.29 7.00
N LEU A 23 11.81 -28.01 5.90
CA LEU A 23 10.56 -28.28 5.19
C LEU A 23 10.40 -29.78 5.01
N THR A 24 9.15 -30.25 5.07
CA THR A 24 8.83 -31.63 4.71
C THR A 24 7.84 -31.67 3.56
N LEU A 25 8.22 -32.37 2.50
CA LEU A 25 7.48 -32.52 1.27
C LEU A 25 6.76 -33.89 1.25
N VAL A 26 5.44 -33.85 1.30
CA VAL A 26 4.55 -35.01 1.43
C VAL A 26 3.41 -34.94 0.40
N GLY A 27 2.68 -36.03 0.22
CA GLY A 27 1.63 -36.17 -0.80
C GLY A 27 1.73 -37.49 -1.55
N LEU A 28 0.71 -37.80 -2.36
CA LEU A 28 0.61 -39.10 -3.03
C LEU A 28 1.77 -39.40 -3.98
N GLN A 29 2.02 -40.68 -4.26
CA GLN A 29 3.00 -41.10 -5.29
C GLN A 29 2.66 -40.48 -6.65
N TYR A 30 3.71 -40.15 -7.43
CA TYR A 30 3.62 -39.50 -8.76
C TYR A 30 3.14 -38.03 -8.80
N SER A 31 2.94 -37.38 -7.65
CA SER A 31 2.58 -35.95 -7.59
C SER A 31 3.71 -34.97 -7.98
N GLY A 32 4.94 -35.46 -8.13
CA GLY A 32 6.08 -34.64 -8.56
C GLY A 32 6.91 -34.02 -7.44
N LYS A 33 6.85 -34.58 -6.22
CA LYS A 33 7.66 -34.13 -5.07
C LYS A 33 9.16 -34.09 -5.36
N THR A 34 9.73 -35.21 -5.79
CA THR A 34 11.17 -35.31 -6.11
C THR A 34 11.56 -34.41 -7.28
N THR A 35 10.66 -34.24 -8.24
CA THR A 35 10.82 -33.30 -9.36
C THR A 35 10.89 -31.87 -8.86
N PHE A 36 10.00 -31.46 -7.95
CA PHE A 36 10.01 -30.15 -7.33
C PHE A 36 11.32 -29.88 -6.58
N VAL A 37 11.80 -30.85 -5.79
CA VAL A 37 13.11 -30.74 -5.11
C VAL A 37 14.26 -30.63 -6.11
N ASN A 38 14.25 -31.39 -7.20
CA ASN A 38 15.26 -31.27 -8.26
C ASN A 38 15.23 -29.88 -8.91
N VAL A 39 14.06 -29.38 -9.31
CA VAL A 39 13.90 -28.08 -9.96
C VAL A 39 14.38 -26.95 -9.05
N ILE A 40 14.08 -27.02 -7.75
CA ILE A 40 14.54 -26.04 -6.77
C ILE A 40 16.06 -26.11 -6.56
N ALA A 41 16.62 -27.32 -6.53
CA ALA A 41 18.04 -27.55 -6.26
C ALA A 41 18.97 -27.25 -7.45
N SER A 42 18.62 -27.70 -8.65
CA SER A 42 19.50 -27.65 -9.84
C SER A 42 18.99 -26.72 -10.94
N GLY A 43 17.74 -26.25 -10.85
CA GLY A 43 17.11 -25.48 -11.93
C GLY A 43 16.86 -26.30 -13.20
N GLN A 44 17.06 -27.62 -13.18
CA GLN A 44 16.88 -28.49 -14.34
C GLN A 44 15.74 -29.48 -14.10
N PHE A 45 14.85 -29.58 -15.08
CA PHE A 45 13.81 -30.59 -15.13
C PHE A 45 14.36 -31.85 -15.80
N SER A 46 13.95 -33.03 -15.34
CA SER A 46 14.29 -34.33 -15.93
C SER A 46 13.02 -35.16 -16.04
N GLU A 47 12.76 -35.68 -17.25
CA GLU A 47 11.56 -36.49 -17.55
C GLU A 47 11.64 -37.89 -16.91
N ASP A 48 12.85 -38.44 -16.76
CA ASP A 48 13.09 -39.79 -16.24
C ASP A 48 13.28 -39.80 -14.72
N MET A 49 12.19 -39.63 -13.97
CA MET A 49 12.21 -39.61 -12.51
C MET A 49 11.53 -40.84 -11.89
N ILE A 50 12.29 -41.62 -11.14
CA ILE A 50 11.78 -42.79 -10.41
C ILE A 50 11.17 -42.33 -9.08
N PRO A 51 9.99 -42.85 -8.65
CA PRO A 51 9.40 -42.50 -7.35
C PRO A 51 10.34 -42.77 -6.17
N THR A 52 10.44 -41.81 -5.24
CA THR A 52 11.25 -41.94 -4.03
C THR A 52 10.84 -43.16 -3.19
N VAL A 53 11.84 -43.99 -2.86
CA VAL A 53 11.71 -45.11 -1.93
C VAL A 53 12.17 -44.63 -0.54
N GLY A 54 11.27 -44.64 0.44
CA GLY A 54 11.59 -44.19 1.80
C GLY A 54 11.60 -42.67 1.94
N PHE A 55 12.76 -42.09 2.23
CA PHE A 55 12.94 -40.66 2.44
C PHE A 55 14.31 -40.19 1.91
N ASN A 56 14.39 -38.93 1.48
CA ASN A 56 15.65 -38.28 1.11
C ASN A 56 15.70 -36.88 1.73
N MET A 57 16.85 -36.47 2.23
CA MET A 57 17.07 -35.10 2.71
C MET A 57 17.96 -34.38 1.73
N ARG A 58 17.52 -33.20 1.26
CA ARG A 58 18.37 -32.31 0.47
C ARG A 58 18.47 -30.95 1.11
N LYS A 59 19.65 -30.35 1.01
CA LYS A 59 19.86 -28.95 1.35
C LYS A 59 19.88 -28.15 0.06
N VAL A 60 19.09 -27.09 -0.02
CA VAL A 60 19.10 -26.14 -1.13
C VAL A 60 19.34 -24.74 -0.56
N THR A 61 20.34 -24.04 -1.09
CA THR A 61 20.61 -22.66 -0.70
C THR A 61 20.02 -21.70 -1.75
N LYS A 62 19.14 -20.80 -1.32
CA LYS A 62 18.52 -19.74 -2.13
C LYS A 62 18.69 -18.42 -1.38
N GLY A 63 19.49 -17.51 -1.94
CA GLY A 63 19.91 -16.29 -1.23
C GLY A 63 20.70 -16.62 0.04
N ASN A 64 20.34 -15.99 1.17
CA ASN A 64 20.95 -16.23 2.48
C ASN A 64 20.25 -17.33 3.29
N VAL A 65 19.36 -18.12 2.67
CA VAL A 65 18.59 -19.19 3.33
C VAL A 65 18.96 -20.54 2.73
N THR A 66 19.40 -21.44 3.59
CA THR A 66 19.63 -22.86 3.38
C THR A 66 18.40 -23.65 3.82
N ILE A 67 17.66 -24.20 2.87
CA ILE A 67 16.44 -24.96 3.10
C ILE A 67 16.79 -26.45 3.15
N LYS A 68 16.57 -27.10 4.29
CA LYS A 68 16.58 -28.56 4.47
C LYS A 68 15.21 -29.10 4.07
N ILE A 69 15.13 -29.84 2.98
CA ILE A 69 13.90 -30.42 2.45
C ILE A 69 13.94 -31.93 2.64
N TRP A 70 12.97 -32.46 3.38
CA TRP A 70 12.70 -33.89 3.48
C TRP A 70 11.71 -34.30 2.38
N ASP A 71 12.18 -34.99 1.34
CA ASP A 71 11.34 -35.62 0.32
C ASP A 71 10.93 -37.02 0.77
N ILE A 72 9.65 -37.21 1.12
CA ILE A 72 9.14 -38.48 1.63
C ILE A 72 8.33 -39.21 0.57
N GLY A 73 8.54 -40.53 0.45
CA GLY A 73 7.82 -41.40 -0.47
C GLY A 73 6.30 -41.33 -0.27
N GLY A 74 5.56 -41.20 -1.37
CA GLY A 74 4.08 -41.11 -1.37
C GLY A 74 3.34 -42.46 -1.43
N GLN A 75 4.08 -43.57 -1.43
CA GLN A 75 3.52 -44.92 -1.49
C GLN A 75 2.84 -45.26 -0.16
N PRO A 76 1.72 -46.01 -0.14
CA PRO A 76 0.98 -46.32 1.09
C PRO A 76 1.85 -46.83 2.24
N ARG A 77 2.84 -47.69 1.95
CA ARG A 77 3.79 -48.25 2.93
C ARG A 77 4.67 -47.22 3.66
N PHE A 78 4.79 -46.00 3.13
CA PHE A 78 5.63 -44.93 3.70
C PHE A 78 4.82 -43.81 4.37
N ARG A 79 3.49 -43.77 4.21
CA ARG A 79 2.63 -42.69 4.73
C ARG A 79 2.59 -42.63 6.25
N SER A 80 2.73 -43.77 6.92
CA SER A 80 2.86 -43.84 8.39
C SER A 80 4.08 -43.08 8.93
N MET A 81 5.07 -42.78 8.10
CA MET A 81 6.24 -42.01 8.49
C MET A 81 6.03 -40.49 8.37
N TRP A 82 5.02 -40.01 7.64
CA TRP A 82 4.82 -38.57 7.39
C TRP A 82 4.74 -37.76 8.69
N GLU A 83 3.98 -38.24 9.67
CA GLU A 83 3.86 -37.63 11.01
C GLU A 83 5.23 -37.39 11.66
N ARG A 84 6.14 -38.36 11.56
CA ARG A 84 7.48 -38.28 12.16
C ARG A 84 8.35 -37.21 11.50
N TYR A 85 8.26 -37.05 10.19
CA TYR A 85 9.08 -36.10 9.42
C TYR A 85 8.44 -34.71 9.33
N CYS A 86 7.14 -34.57 9.53
CA CYS A 86 6.47 -33.26 9.60
C CYS A 86 6.62 -32.60 10.98
N ARG A 87 7.04 -33.34 12.02
CA ARG A 87 7.14 -32.79 13.37
C ARG A 87 8.30 -31.79 13.50
N GLY A 88 7.96 -30.57 13.91
CA GLY A 88 8.95 -29.52 14.24
C GLY A 88 9.59 -28.83 13.04
N VAL A 89 9.06 -29.04 11.83
CA VAL A 89 9.47 -28.31 10.63
C VAL A 89 8.87 -26.91 10.61
N ASN A 90 9.45 -26.01 9.80
CA ASN A 90 8.96 -24.66 9.62
C ASN A 90 7.66 -24.62 8.81
N ALA A 91 7.51 -25.47 7.79
CA ALA A 91 6.27 -25.64 7.03
C ALA A 91 6.18 -27.04 6.41
N ILE A 92 4.94 -27.51 6.21
CA ILE A 92 4.63 -28.74 5.49
C ILE A 92 4.27 -28.37 4.06
N VAL A 93 4.94 -28.95 3.07
CA VAL A 93 4.59 -28.79 1.66
C VAL A 93 3.85 -30.04 1.20
N TYR A 94 2.57 -29.88 0.82
CA TYR A 94 1.72 -30.98 0.38
C TYR A 94 1.50 -30.94 -1.14
N MET A 95 2.10 -31.89 -1.85
CA MET A 95 2.13 -31.93 -3.31
C MET A 95 1.04 -32.83 -3.88
N ILE A 96 0.22 -32.26 -4.77
CA ILE A 96 -0.91 -32.90 -5.44
C ILE A 96 -0.63 -32.92 -6.94
N ASP A 97 -1.00 -34.02 -7.61
CA ASP A 97 -1.09 -34.02 -9.07
C ASP A 97 -2.42 -33.38 -9.48
N ALA A 98 -2.38 -32.15 -9.99
CA ALA A 98 -3.59 -31.41 -10.35
C ALA A 98 -4.32 -32.04 -11.55
N ALA A 99 -3.63 -32.80 -12.40
CA ALA A 99 -4.20 -33.43 -13.59
C ALA A 99 -4.83 -34.81 -13.30
N ASP A 100 -4.45 -35.46 -12.19
CA ASP A 100 -4.95 -36.77 -11.79
C ASP A 100 -6.21 -36.64 -10.90
N ARG A 101 -7.37 -36.46 -11.55
CA ARG A 101 -8.66 -36.24 -10.89
C ARG A 101 -9.12 -37.42 -10.04
N GLU A 102 -8.74 -38.65 -10.39
CA GLU A 102 -9.14 -39.86 -9.67
C GLU A 102 -8.49 -39.93 -8.28
N LYS A 103 -7.28 -39.36 -8.14
CA LYS A 103 -6.53 -39.39 -6.87
C LYS A 103 -6.81 -38.21 -5.95
N ILE A 104 -7.59 -37.22 -6.36
CA ILE A 104 -7.87 -36.02 -5.56
C ILE A 104 -8.55 -36.37 -4.23
N GLU A 105 -9.56 -37.23 -4.25
CA GLU A 105 -10.26 -37.62 -3.02
C GLU A 105 -9.35 -38.38 -2.06
N ALA A 106 -8.54 -39.31 -2.58
CA ALA A 106 -7.54 -40.01 -1.79
C ALA A 106 -6.49 -39.04 -1.21
N SER A 107 -6.09 -38.04 -1.99
CA SER A 107 -5.13 -37.01 -1.59
C SER A 107 -5.69 -36.13 -0.48
N ARG A 108 -6.97 -35.76 -0.57
CA ARG A 108 -7.71 -35.03 0.48
C ARG A 108 -7.69 -35.80 1.78
N ASN A 109 -8.13 -37.06 1.76
CA ASN A 109 -8.21 -37.86 2.97
C ASN A 109 -6.85 -38.01 3.67
N GLU A 110 -5.78 -38.21 2.90
CA GLU A 110 -4.42 -38.31 3.45
C GLU A 110 -3.90 -36.97 4.02
N LEU A 111 -4.24 -35.83 3.41
CA LEU A 111 -3.89 -34.52 3.96
C LEU A 111 -4.59 -34.30 5.32
N HIS A 112 -5.90 -34.46 5.37
CA HIS A 112 -6.68 -34.24 6.61
C HIS A 112 -6.24 -35.22 7.72
N ASN A 113 -6.04 -36.51 7.39
CA ASN A 113 -5.52 -37.50 8.35
C ASN A 113 -4.13 -37.14 8.90
N LEU A 114 -3.29 -36.48 8.10
CA LEU A 114 -1.98 -35.98 8.54
C LEU A 114 -2.14 -34.77 9.46
N LEU A 115 -3.01 -33.82 9.10
CA LEU A 115 -3.18 -32.57 9.86
C LEU A 115 -3.93 -32.76 11.18
N ASP A 116 -4.76 -33.80 11.29
CA ASP A 116 -5.44 -34.22 12.52
C ASP A 116 -4.48 -34.70 13.63
N LYS A 117 -3.19 -34.89 13.31
CA LYS A 117 -2.17 -35.31 14.27
C LYS A 117 -1.84 -34.17 15.25
N PRO A 118 -2.06 -34.33 16.56
CA PRO A 118 -1.84 -33.26 17.53
C PRO A 118 -0.40 -32.72 17.55
N GLN A 119 0.60 -33.55 17.20
CA GLN A 119 1.99 -33.09 17.19
C GLN A 119 2.31 -32.15 16.01
N LEU A 120 1.40 -32.00 15.04
CA LEU A 120 1.55 -31.12 13.88
C LEU A 120 0.67 -29.86 13.97
N GLN A 121 -0.03 -29.64 15.08
CA GLN A 121 -0.91 -28.49 15.26
C GLN A 121 -0.15 -27.17 15.08
N GLY A 122 -0.75 -26.22 14.36
CA GLY A 122 -0.19 -24.88 14.13
C GLY A 122 0.99 -24.80 13.15
N ILE A 123 1.48 -25.93 12.59
CA ILE A 123 2.52 -25.90 11.56
C ILE A 123 1.90 -25.43 10.23
N PRO A 124 2.40 -24.35 9.60
CA PRO A 124 1.87 -23.86 8.32
C PRO A 124 1.93 -24.90 7.20
N VAL A 125 0.94 -24.86 6.31
CA VAL A 125 0.79 -25.82 5.20
C VAL A 125 0.77 -25.11 3.86
N LEU A 126 1.64 -25.53 2.95
CA LEU A 126 1.65 -25.10 1.56
C LEU A 126 1.18 -26.23 0.64
N VAL A 127 0.01 -26.07 0.06
CA VAL A 127 -0.56 -27.02 -0.90
C VAL A 127 -0.14 -26.64 -2.31
N LEU A 128 0.47 -27.58 -3.03
CA LEU A 128 0.95 -27.37 -4.40
C LEU A 128 0.25 -28.33 -5.36
N GLY A 129 -0.58 -27.78 -6.25
CA GLY A 129 -1.15 -28.48 -7.39
C GLY A 129 -0.18 -28.49 -8.55
N ASN A 130 0.59 -29.56 -8.72
CA ASN A 130 1.59 -29.67 -9.78
C ASN A 130 1.00 -30.21 -11.09
N LYS A 131 1.74 -30.01 -12.19
CA LYS A 131 1.37 -30.38 -13.57
C LYS A 131 0.27 -29.52 -14.19
N ARG A 132 0.23 -28.24 -13.82
CA ARG A 132 -0.69 -27.24 -14.41
C ARG A 132 -0.60 -27.15 -15.94
N ASP A 133 0.54 -27.52 -16.50
CA ASP A 133 0.78 -27.58 -17.96
C ASP A 133 -0.12 -28.60 -18.69
N LEU A 134 -0.78 -29.51 -17.97
CA LEU A 134 -1.66 -30.51 -18.57
C LEU A 134 -3.12 -30.00 -18.70
N PRO A 135 -3.82 -30.31 -19.82
CA PRO A 135 -5.13 -29.72 -20.15
C PRO A 135 -6.26 -30.06 -19.18
N ASN A 136 -6.09 -31.09 -18.33
CA ASN A 136 -7.08 -31.51 -17.34
C ASN A 136 -6.74 -31.10 -15.90
N ALA A 137 -5.66 -30.33 -15.72
CA ALA A 137 -5.21 -29.88 -14.42
C ALA A 137 -6.26 -29.00 -13.73
N LEU A 138 -6.49 -29.26 -12.45
CA LEU A 138 -7.32 -28.42 -11.60
C LEU A 138 -6.60 -27.10 -11.32
N ASP A 139 -7.33 -26.00 -11.43
CA ASP A 139 -6.87 -24.69 -10.98
C ASP A 139 -6.90 -24.60 -9.44
N GLU A 140 -6.35 -23.52 -8.90
CA GLU A 140 -6.25 -23.28 -7.45
C GLU A 140 -7.62 -23.31 -6.78
N LYS A 141 -8.65 -22.74 -7.40
CA LYS A 141 -10.01 -22.68 -6.85
C LYS A 141 -10.60 -24.08 -6.73
N GLN A 142 -10.48 -24.87 -7.78
CA GLN A 142 -10.95 -26.26 -7.81
C GLN A 142 -10.18 -27.13 -6.82
N LEU A 143 -8.87 -26.88 -6.62
CA LEU A 143 -8.08 -27.57 -5.60
C LEU A 143 -8.52 -27.20 -4.19
N ILE A 144 -8.73 -25.92 -3.88
CA ILE A 144 -9.20 -25.47 -2.56
C ILE A 144 -10.53 -26.13 -2.20
N GLU A 145 -11.48 -26.13 -3.15
CA GLU A 145 -12.80 -26.73 -2.97
C GLU A 145 -12.70 -28.26 -2.81
N LYS A 146 -12.07 -28.95 -3.77
CA LYS A 146 -12.01 -30.42 -3.76
C LYS A 146 -11.13 -31.01 -2.66
N MET A 147 -10.13 -30.27 -2.19
CA MET A 147 -9.30 -30.66 -1.06
C MET A 147 -9.88 -30.21 0.28
N ASN A 148 -11.01 -29.48 0.27
CA ASN A 148 -11.68 -28.95 1.45
C ASN A 148 -10.71 -28.18 2.36
N LEU A 149 -9.89 -27.31 1.77
CA LEU A 149 -8.85 -26.59 2.53
C LEU A 149 -9.43 -25.56 3.49
N SER A 150 -10.62 -25.04 3.19
CA SER A 150 -11.36 -24.08 4.04
C SER A 150 -11.78 -24.64 5.40
N ALA A 151 -11.81 -25.97 5.56
CA ALA A 151 -12.12 -26.61 6.84
C ALA A 151 -10.92 -26.57 7.82
N ILE A 152 -9.71 -26.26 7.34
CA ILE A 152 -8.50 -26.19 8.15
C ILE A 152 -8.36 -24.77 8.69
N GLN A 153 -8.63 -24.57 9.98
CA GLN A 153 -8.64 -23.25 10.63
C GLN A 153 -7.57 -23.08 11.72
N ASP A 154 -6.88 -24.17 12.09
CA ASP A 154 -5.93 -24.20 13.21
C ASP A 154 -4.50 -23.80 12.83
N ARG A 155 -4.25 -23.44 11.57
CA ARG A 155 -2.93 -23.12 11.00
C ARG A 155 -3.07 -22.26 9.75
N GLU A 156 -1.99 -21.59 9.37
CA GLU A 156 -1.90 -20.92 8.08
C GLU A 156 -1.84 -21.95 6.95
N ILE A 157 -2.64 -21.75 5.91
CA ILE A 157 -2.68 -22.60 4.73
C ILE A 157 -2.71 -21.76 3.45
N CYS A 158 -1.89 -22.15 2.47
CA CYS A 158 -1.84 -21.52 1.16
C CYS A 158 -1.88 -22.59 0.06
N CYS A 159 -2.43 -22.25 -1.10
CA CYS A 159 -2.57 -23.17 -2.23
C CYS A 159 -2.13 -22.48 -3.54
N TYR A 160 -1.17 -23.10 -4.26
CA TYR A 160 -0.73 -22.63 -5.57
C TYR A 160 -0.80 -23.75 -6.61
N SER A 161 -1.13 -23.41 -7.85
CA SER A 161 -1.00 -24.33 -8.99
C SER A 161 0.32 -24.05 -9.71
N ILE A 162 1.16 -25.07 -9.86
CA ILE A 162 2.53 -24.98 -10.36
C ILE A 162 2.75 -25.94 -11.54
N SER A 163 3.78 -25.65 -12.35
CA SER A 163 4.36 -26.65 -13.25
C SER A 163 5.84 -26.79 -12.95
N CYS A 164 6.26 -27.94 -12.41
CA CYS A 164 7.69 -28.24 -12.29
C CYS A 164 8.37 -28.38 -13.67
N LYS A 165 7.61 -28.74 -14.72
CA LYS A 165 8.13 -28.92 -16.08
C LYS A 165 8.44 -27.58 -16.73
N GLU A 166 7.46 -26.68 -16.75
CA GLU A 166 7.59 -25.34 -17.34
C GLU A 166 8.18 -24.31 -16.37
N LYS A 167 8.44 -24.71 -15.12
CA LYS A 167 8.90 -23.86 -14.00
C LYS A 167 7.91 -22.74 -13.64
N ASP A 168 6.64 -22.94 -13.95
CA ASP A 168 5.56 -22.00 -13.67
C ASP A 168 5.24 -21.98 -12.16
N ASN A 169 5.13 -20.76 -11.60
CA ASN A 169 4.83 -20.47 -10.18
C ASN A 169 5.77 -21.09 -9.11
N ILE A 170 6.95 -21.58 -9.50
CA ILE A 170 7.92 -22.15 -8.56
C ILE A 170 8.54 -21.08 -7.65
N ASP A 171 8.82 -19.88 -8.17
CA ASP A 171 9.47 -18.82 -7.40
C ASP A 171 8.52 -18.16 -6.39
N ILE A 172 7.23 -18.00 -6.74
CA ILE A 172 6.17 -17.51 -5.81
C ILE A 172 6.03 -18.47 -4.63
N THR A 173 6.06 -19.77 -4.91
CA THR A 173 6.03 -20.82 -3.89
C THR A 173 7.21 -20.69 -2.92
N LEU A 174 8.42 -20.40 -3.43
CA LEU A 174 9.61 -20.17 -2.62
C LEU A 174 9.54 -18.86 -1.82
N GLN A 175 8.98 -17.79 -2.39
CA GLN A 175 8.79 -16.53 -1.68
C GLN A 175 7.86 -16.68 -0.48
N TRP A 176 6.75 -17.42 -0.62
CA TRP A 176 5.86 -17.73 0.51
C TRP A 176 6.61 -18.49 1.61
N LEU A 177 7.41 -19.50 1.23
CA LEU A 177 8.20 -20.28 2.19
C LEU A 177 9.25 -19.42 2.92
N ILE A 178 9.83 -18.43 2.24
CA ILE A 178 10.94 -17.63 2.77
C ILE A 178 10.46 -16.38 3.53
N SER A 179 9.20 -15.96 3.38
CA SER A 179 8.70 -14.70 3.96
C SER A 179 7.55 -14.87 4.98
N PRO A 180 7.86 -15.18 6.27
CA PRO A 180 6.85 -15.26 7.34
C PRO A 180 6.21 -13.92 7.73
N ASN A 181 6.73 -12.79 7.25
CA ASN A 181 6.33 -11.44 7.68
C ASN A 181 5.62 -10.63 6.58
N LEU A 182 5.46 -11.18 5.37
CA LEU A 182 4.82 -10.46 4.27
C LEU A 182 3.32 -10.29 4.48
N THR A 183 2.69 -11.25 5.16
CA THR A 183 1.24 -11.40 5.24
C THR A 183 0.62 -10.37 6.19
N SER A 184 1.06 -10.23 7.43
CA SER A 184 0.36 -9.41 8.44
C SER A 184 0.35 -7.89 8.20
N SER A 185 1.38 -7.30 7.58
CA SER A 185 1.43 -5.85 7.32
C SER A 185 0.68 -5.45 6.03
N LEU A 186 0.76 -6.27 4.98
CA LEU A 186 0.06 -6.06 3.71
C LEU A 186 -1.42 -6.48 3.80
N MET A 187 -1.77 -7.48 4.62
CA MET A 187 -3.15 -7.93 4.85
C MET A 187 -4.02 -6.88 5.56
N ALA A 188 -3.44 -6.12 6.49
CA ALA A 188 -4.14 -5.04 7.19
C ALA A 188 -4.26 -3.74 6.38
N CYS A 189 -3.41 -3.58 5.34
CA CYS A 189 -3.38 -2.42 4.43
C CYS A 189 -3.88 -2.72 3.01
N GLY A 190 -4.55 -3.86 2.77
CA GLY A 190 -5.24 -4.12 1.49
C GLY A 190 -4.41 -4.71 0.33
N LEU A 191 -3.16 -5.11 0.53
CA LEU A 191 -2.35 -5.79 -0.52
C LEU A 191 -2.41 -7.31 -0.35
N HIS A 192 -3.56 -7.92 -0.70
CA HIS A 192 -3.67 -9.37 -0.88
C HIS A 192 -3.01 -9.78 -2.22
N LEU A 193 -1.95 -10.59 -2.18
CA LEU A 193 -1.55 -11.48 -3.29
C LEU A 193 -2.12 -12.88 -3.03
N THR A 194 -3.45 -13.02 -2.98
CA THR A 194 -4.11 -14.34 -2.93
C THR A 194 -5.14 -14.47 -4.05
N SER A 195 -5.13 -15.63 -4.71
CA SER A 195 -5.77 -15.97 -5.99
C SER A 195 -7.29 -16.20 -5.95
N SER A 196 -8.03 -15.53 -5.07
CA SER A 196 -9.49 -15.51 -5.12
C SER A 196 -9.99 -14.14 -5.58
N ASN A 197 -10.97 -14.15 -6.50
CA ASN A 197 -11.72 -12.99 -7.05
C ASN A 197 -12.40 -12.06 -6.01
N LEU A 198 -11.99 -12.08 -4.74
CA LEU A 198 -12.27 -11.05 -3.73
C LEU A 198 -11.45 -9.78 -4.00
N ASN A 199 -10.20 -9.88 -4.47
CA ASN A 199 -9.35 -8.72 -4.77
C ASN A 199 -9.90 -7.83 -5.90
N ILE A 200 -10.62 -8.43 -6.86
CA ILE A 200 -11.22 -7.71 -7.98
C ILE A 200 -12.51 -7.03 -7.51
N ASN A 201 -13.31 -7.63 -6.62
CA ASN A 201 -14.57 -7.01 -6.17
C ASN A 201 -14.42 -6.10 -4.93
N ASP A 202 -13.40 -6.25 -4.09
CA ASP A 202 -13.20 -5.43 -2.88
C ASP A 202 -12.77 -3.99 -3.21
N VAL A 203 -12.00 -3.79 -4.29
CA VAL A 203 -11.57 -2.47 -4.79
C VAL A 203 -12.55 -1.95 -5.85
N LEU A 204 -13.05 -2.81 -6.74
CA LEU A 204 -13.98 -2.38 -7.81
C LEU A 204 -15.43 -2.22 -7.31
N GLY A 205 -15.80 -2.77 -6.15
CA GLY A 205 -17.14 -2.68 -5.54
C GLY A 205 -18.32 -3.01 -6.46
N ASN A 206 -18.07 -3.80 -7.52
CA ASN A 206 -18.99 -4.06 -8.63
C ASN A 206 -19.50 -2.79 -9.35
N TYR A 207 -18.76 -1.68 -9.34
CA TYR A 207 -19.00 -0.47 -10.13
C TYR A 207 -17.86 -0.24 -11.13
N SER A 208 -18.10 0.64 -12.12
CA SER A 208 -17.13 0.99 -13.16
C SER A 208 -15.99 1.85 -12.62
N LEU A 209 -15.13 1.31 -11.75
CA LEU A 209 -14.13 2.08 -10.99
C LEU A 209 -13.24 2.93 -11.88
N THR A 210 -12.57 2.36 -12.88
CA THR A 210 -11.68 3.11 -13.78
C THR A 210 -12.39 4.26 -14.51
N LEU A 211 -13.68 4.09 -14.84
CA LEU A 211 -14.49 5.15 -15.45
C LEU A 211 -14.73 6.29 -14.46
N VAL A 212 -15.09 5.96 -13.21
CA VAL A 212 -15.33 6.97 -12.17
C VAL A 212 -14.03 7.67 -11.82
N ASP A 213 -12.97 6.93 -11.51
CA ASP A 213 -11.69 7.45 -11.04
C ASP A 213 -11.04 8.42 -12.06
N ALA A 214 -11.21 8.17 -13.37
CA ALA A 214 -10.63 8.99 -14.43
C ALA A 214 -11.44 10.25 -14.81
N LEU A 215 -12.58 10.54 -14.18
CA LEU A 215 -13.47 11.64 -14.59
C LEU A 215 -12.74 12.99 -14.61
N ASP A 216 -12.12 13.39 -13.51
CA ASP A 216 -11.46 14.69 -13.41
C ASP A 216 -10.20 14.80 -14.31
N THR A 217 -9.57 13.66 -14.62
CA THR A 217 -8.46 13.58 -15.58
C THR A 217 -8.92 13.99 -16.98
N LEU A 218 -10.11 13.55 -17.41
CA LEU A 218 -10.67 13.96 -18.71
C LEU A 218 -10.89 15.47 -18.78
N ALA A 219 -11.31 16.08 -17.67
CA ALA A 219 -11.47 17.52 -17.57
C ALA A 219 -10.11 18.25 -17.63
N ILE A 220 -9.12 17.78 -16.85
CA ILE A 220 -7.76 18.38 -16.82
C ILE A 220 -7.07 18.33 -18.18
N MET A 221 -7.27 17.25 -18.95
CA MET A 221 -6.75 17.10 -20.31
C MET A 221 -7.53 17.92 -21.37
N GLY A 222 -8.56 18.67 -20.96
CA GLY A 222 -9.32 19.57 -21.83
C GLY A 222 -10.35 18.86 -22.73
N ASN A 223 -10.73 17.61 -22.43
CA ASN A 223 -11.67 16.86 -23.25
C ASN A 223 -13.11 16.97 -22.73
N SER A 224 -13.72 18.14 -22.93
CA SER A 224 -15.09 18.44 -22.46
C SER A 224 -16.14 17.43 -22.97
N SER A 225 -16.07 17.02 -24.24
CA SER A 225 -17.04 16.08 -24.80
C SER A 225 -16.96 14.69 -24.17
N GLU A 226 -15.76 14.13 -23.97
CA GLU A 226 -15.62 12.84 -23.30
C GLU A 226 -15.87 12.94 -21.80
N PHE A 227 -15.52 14.05 -21.15
CA PHE A 227 -15.88 14.31 -19.75
C PHE A 227 -17.40 14.26 -19.55
N GLN A 228 -18.16 15.07 -20.30
CA GLN A 228 -19.62 15.12 -20.20
C GLN A 228 -20.26 13.75 -20.50
N LYS A 229 -19.72 13.01 -21.47
CA LYS A 229 -20.18 11.66 -21.82
C LYS A 229 -19.88 10.64 -20.71
N ALA A 230 -18.68 10.69 -20.14
CA ALA A 230 -18.28 9.82 -19.03
C ALA A 230 -19.13 10.08 -17.78
N VAL A 231 -19.37 11.35 -17.43
CA VAL A 231 -20.26 11.72 -16.31
C VAL A 231 -21.68 11.20 -16.55
N LYS A 232 -22.26 11.41 -17.75
CA LYS A 232 -23.58 10.85 -18.08
C LYS A 232 -23.60 9.33 -17.99
N LEU A 233 -22.51 8.65 -18.38
CA LEU A 233 -22.40 7.20 -18.26
C LEU A 233 -22.38 6.76 -16.79
N VAL A 234 -21.64 7.48 -15.93
CA VAL A 234 -21.61 7.23 -14.48
C VAL A 234 -23.00 7.41 -13.87
N ILE A 235 -23.68 8.53 -14.12
CA ILE A 235 -25.04 8.81 -13.62
C ILE A 235 -26.03 7.70 -14.03
N ASN A 236 -25.92 7.20 -15.27
CA ASN A 236 -26.86 6.22 -15.80
C ASN A 236 -26.57 4.76 -15.40
N THR A 237 -25.34 4.41 -15.03
CA THR A 237 -24.91 3.00 -14.90
C THR A 237 -24.36 2.63 -13.53
N VAL A 238 -23.90 3.60 -12.74
CA VAL A 238 -23.33 3.34 -11.42
C VAL A 238 -24.43 3.45 -10.36
N SER A 239 -24.48 2.46 -9.49
CA SER A 239 -25.36 2.42 -8.33
C SER A 239 -24.62 1.77 -7.16
N PHE A 240 -24.79 2.32 -5.97
CA PHE A 240 -24.21 1.80 -4.73
C PHE A 240 -25.20 0.93 -3.95
N ASP A 241 -26.44 0.76 -4.41
CA ASP A 241 -27.39 -0.21 -3.83
C ASP A 241 -27.08 -1.64 -4.28
N LYS A 242 -25.94 -2.15 -3.83
CA LYS A 242 -25.43 -3.47 -4.19
C LYS A 242 -25.07 -4.26 -2.95
N ASP A 243 -25.34 -5.56 -3.00
CA ASP A 243 -24.86 -6.50 -1.99
C ASP A 243 -23.39 -6.82 -2.27
N SER A 244 -22.53 -5.86 -1.98
CA SER A 244 -21.10 -5.90 -2.20
C SER A 244 -20.38 -5.33 -0.99
N THR A 245 -19.39 -6.06 -0.49
CA THR A 245 -18.47 -5.55 0.53
C THR A 245 -17.37 -4.76 -0.15
N VAL A 246 -17.12 -3.54 0.34
CA VAL A 246 -16.08 -2.64 -0.16
C VAL A 246 -15.14 -2.27 0.96
N GLN A 247 -13.92 -1.87 0.59
CA GLN A 247 -13.00 -1.23 1.53
C GLN A 247 -13.35 0.25 1.68
N VAL A 248 -13.52 0.70 2.93
CA VAL A 248 -13.98 2.07 3.23
C VAL A 248 -13.01 3.10 2.69
N PHE A 249 -11.70 2.88 2.88
CA PHE A 249 -10.61 3.70 2.36
C PHE A 249 -10.66 3.82 0.83
N GLU A 250 -10.63 2.70 0.11
CA GLU A 250 -10.61 2.67 -1.36
C GLU A 250 -11.87 3.30 -1.98
N ALA A 251 -13.04 3.03 -1.43
CA ALA A 251 -14.28 3.64 -1.90
C ALA A 251 -14.30 5.16 -1.67
N THR A 252 -13.66 5.62 -0.59
CA THR A 252 -13.60 7.04 -0.23
C THR A 252 -12.64 7.79 -1.15
N ILE A 253 -11.38 7.37 -1.24
CA ILE A 253 -10.37 8.12 -1.99
C ILE A 253 -10.65 8.11 -3.49
N ARG A 254 -11.16 7.00 -4.06
CA ARG A 254 -11.39 6.86 -5.52
C ARG A 254 -12.77 7.31 -5.96
N VAL A 255 -13.82 6.75 -5.34
CA VAL A 255 -15.19 6.94 -5.82
C VAL A 255 -15.75 8.25 -5.26
N LEU A 256 -15.73 8.41 -3.94
CA LEU A 256 -16.23 9.63 -3.32
C LEU A 256 -15.38 10.84 -3.75
N GLY A 257 -14.05 10.70 -3.74
CA GLY A 257 -13.12 11.73 -4.20
C GLY A 257 -13.41 12.17 -5.64
N SER A 258 -13.54 11.24 -6.59
CA SER A 258 -13.86 11.56 -7.98
C SER A 258 -15.24 12.21 -8.16
N LEU A 259 -16.28 11.68 -7.52
CA LEU A 259 -17.64 12.23 -7.64
C LEU A 259 -17.68 13.68 -7.15
N LEU A 260 -17.03 13.97 -6.02
CA LEU A 260 -16.92 15.33 -5.48
C LEU A 260 -16.09 16.23 -6.40
N SER A 261 -14.95 15.76 -6.89
CA SER A 261 -14.09 16.51 -7.82
C SER A 261 -14.82 16.87 -9.11
N ALA A 262 -15.42 15.89 -9.78
CA ALA A 262 -16.18 16.07 -11.01
C ALA A 262 -17.40 17.00 -10.79
N HIS A 263 -18.10 16.85 -9.66
CA HIS A 263 -19.19 17.77 -9.29
C HIS A 263 -18.71 19.23 -9.17
N ARG A 264 -17.56 19.46 -8.50
CA ARG A 264 -16.95 20.80 -8.39
C ARG A 264 -16.56 21.35 -9.75
N ILE A 265 -16.02 20.54 -10.65
CA ILE A 265 -15.66 20.94 -12.02
C ILE A 265 -16.91 21.36 -12.82
N ILE A 266 -17.99 20.58 -12.75
CA ILE A 266 -19.25 20.88 -13.46
C ILE A 266 -19.88 22.18 -12.94
N THR A 267 -19.80 22.43 -11.63
CA THR A 267 -20.46 23.56 -10.97
C THR A 267 -19.60 24.82 -10.84
N ASP A 268 -18.31 24.77 -11.23
CA ASP A 268 -17.44 25.94 -11.19
C ASP A 268 -17.86 26.97 -12.23
N SER A 269 -18.44 28.10 -11.81
CA SER A 269 -18.89 29.17 -12.71
C SER A 269 -17.77 29.76 -13.58
N LYS A 270 -16.50 29.59 -13.22
CA LYS A 270 -15.36 30.07 -14.00
C LYS A 270 -14.98 29.14 -15.15
N GLN A 271 -15.40 27.88 -15.11
CA GLN A 271 -15.14 26.87 -16.13
C GLN A 271 -13.68 26.89 -16.65
N PRO A 272 -12.69 26.75 -15.75
CA PRO A 272 -11.27 26.93 -16.07
C PRO A 272 -10.75 25.91 -17.09
N PHE A 273 -11.36 24.72 -17.14
CA PHE A 273 -11.00 23.63 -18.06
C PHE A 273 -11.76 23.67 -19.39
N GLY A 274 -12.47 24.77 -19.68
CA GLY A 274 -13.45 24.85 -20.76
C GLY A 274 -14.85 24.50 -20.28
N ASP A 275 -15.83 24.44 -21.19
CA ASP A 275 -17.23 24.15 -20.88
C ASP A 275 -17.43 22.68 -20.47
N MET A 276 -17.27 22.40 -19.19
CA MET A 276 -17.50 21.13 -18.53
C MET A 276 -18.93 21.01 -17.99
N THR A 277 -19.79 21.99 -18.24
CA THR A 277 -21.17 21.98 -17.76
C THR A 277 -21.96 20.84 -18.42
N ILE A 278 -22.93 20.30 -17.69
CA ILE A 278 -23.82 19.27 -18.21
C ILE A 278 -25.22 19.86 -18.27
N LYS A 279 -25.82 19.79 -19.45
CA LYS A 279 -27.20 20.24 -19.65
C LYS A 279 -28.15 19.48 -18.71
N ASP A 280 -28.99 20.23 -18.02
CA ASP A 280 -30.02 19.71 -17.09
C ASP A 280 -29.43 18.97 -15.88
N TYR A 281 -28.17 19.23 -15.51
CA TYR A 281 -27.51 18.69 -14.31
C TYR A 281 -28.13 19.27 -13.04
N ASP A 282 -28.60 18.39 -12.15
CA ASP A 282 -29.25 18.70 -10.88
C ASP A 282 -28.53 18.00 -9.72
N ASN A 283 -27.22 18.23 -9.62
CA ASN A 283 -26.36 17.73 -8.55
C ASN A 283 -26.30 16.19 -8.42
N GLU A 284 -26.51 15.45 -9.51
CA GLU A 284 -26.58 13.99 -9.47
C GLU A 284 -25.31 13.35 -8.89
N LEU A 285 -24.11 13.84 -9.23
CA LEU A 285 -22.87 13.31 -8.65
C LEU A 285 -22.74 13.60 -7.15
N LEU A 286 -23.26 14.74 -6.66
CA LEU A 286 -23.29 15.05 -5.23
C LEU A 286 -24.29 14.14 -4.50
N HIS A 287 -25.44 13.86 -5.11
CA HIS A 287 -26.41 12.90 -4.58
C HIS A 287 -25.83 11.48 -4.52
N MET A 288 -25.10 11.06 -5.56
CA MET A 288 -24.37 9.79 -5.57
C MET A 288 -23.27 9.73 -4.50
N ALA A 289 -22.50 10.82 -4.34
CA ALA A 289 -21.49 10.95 -3.30
C ALA A 289 -22.09 10.81 -1.89
N HIS A 290 -23.23 11.47 -1.65
CA HIS A 290 -23.99 11.34 -0.41
C HIS A 290 -24.51 9.91 -0.18
N ASP A 291 -25.12 9.28 -1.18
CA ASP A 291 -25.60 7.88 -1.08
C ASP A 291 -24.46 6.91 -0.73
N LEU A 292 -23.30 7.04 -1.37
CA LEU A 292 -22.13 6.24 -1.03
C LEU A 292 -21.68 6.49 0.41
N ALA A 293 -21.50 7.76 0.80
CA ALA A 293 -21.01 8.09 2.13
C ALA A 293 -21.94 7.60 3.25
N VAL A 294 -23.27 7.70 3.06
CA VAL A 294 -24.27 7.14 4.00
C VAL A 294 -24.09 5.63 4.15
N ARG A 295 -23.82 4.90 3.06
CA ARG A 295 -23.56 3.45 3.10
C ARG A 295 -22.23 3.09 3.75
N LEU A 296 -21.29 4.03 3.85
CA LEU A 296 -20.02 3.86 4.55
C LEU A 296 -20.12 4.14 6.06
N LEU A 297 -21.10 4.93 6.51
CA LEU A 297 -21.27 5.29 7.93
C LEU A 297 -21.32 4.11 8.90
N PRO A 298 -21.95 2.95 8.58
CA PRO A 298 -21.95 1.80 9.49
C PRO A 298 -20.55 1.32 9.89
N ALA A 299 -19.51 1.61 9.09
CA ALA A 299 -18.13 1.28 9.46
C ALA A 299 -17.65 2.02 10.74
N PHE A 300 -18.26 3.16 11.08
CA PHE A 300 -17.91 3.96 12.27
C PHE A 300 -18.76 3.60 13.50
N GLU A 301 -19.74 2.72 13.33
CA GLU A 301 -20.63 2.27 14.39
C GLU A 301 -20.04 1.06 15.12
N ASN A 302 -20.41 0.89 16.40
CA ASN A 302 -20.01 -0.27 17.21
C ASN A 302 -18.47 -0.47 17.31
N THR A 303 -17.69 0.61 17.22
CA THR A 303 -16.26 0.62 17.54
C THR A 303 -16.03 1.38 18.84
N LYS A 304 -15.34 0.76 19.81
CA LYS A 304 -15.09 1.39 21.11
C LYS A 304 -14.14 2.59 21.04
N THR A 305 -13.28 2.62 20.03
CA THR A 305 -12.29 3.68 19.84
C THR A 305 -12.79 4.84 18.96
N GLY A 306 -13.85 4.63 18.18
CA GLY A 306 -14.29 5.55 17.13
C GLY A 306 -13.50 5.44 15.82
N ILE A 307 -12.51 4.53 15.75
CA ILE A 307 -11.78 4.16 14.52
C ILE A 307 -12.70 3.24 13.69
N PRO A 308 -12.86 3.46 12.37
CA PRO A 308 -13.79 2.67 11.56
C PRO A 308 -13.29 1.25 11.27
N TYR A 309 -14.21 0.33 11.03
CA TYR A 309 -13.94 -0.94 10.38
C TYR A 309 -13.34 -0.70 8.98
N PRO A 310 -12.40 -1.54 8.52
CA PRO A 310 -11.78 -1.38 7.20
C PRO A 310 -12.73 -1.70 6.04
N ARG A 311 -13.81 -2.45 6.31
CA ARG A 311 -14.75 -2.95 5.29
C ARG A 311 -16.20 -2.78 5.72
N VAL A 312 -17.07 -2.56 4.73
CA VAL A 312 -18.51 -2.44 4.92
C VAL A 312 -19.23 -2.98 3.68
N ASN A 313 -20.37 -3.66 3.89
CA ASN A 313 -21.27 -4.02 2.82
C ASN A 313 -22.22 -2.85 2.52
N LEU A 314 -22.28 -2.44 1.25
CA LEU A 314 -23.04 -1.25 0.82
C LEU A 314 -24.55 -1.34 1.05
N LYS A 315 -25.09 -2.53 1.36
CA LYS A 315 -26.51 -2.76 1.64
C LYS A 315 -26.79 -3.18 3.08
N THR A 316 -25.92 -4.01 3.66
CA THR A 316 -26.17 -4.65 4.95
C THR A 316 -25.30 -4.11 6.10
N GLY A 317 -24.38 -3.17 5.83
CA GLY A 317 -23.49 -2.60 6.84
C GLY A 317 -22.28 -3.49 7.11
N VAL A 318 -21.73 -3.45 8.33
CA VAL A 318 -20.50 -4.19 8.68
C VAL A 318 -20.78 -5.70 8.76
N PRO A 319 -20.07 -6.55 7.98
CA PRO A 319 -20.21 -8.00 8.08
C PRO A 319 -19.92 -8.56 9.48
N PRO A 320 -20.59 -9.63 9.95
CA PRO A 320 -20.38 -10.21 11.29
C PRO A 320 -18.95 -10.71 11.55
N ASP A 321 -18.28 -11.23 10.51
CA ASP A 321 -16.92 -11.77 10.58
C ASP A 321 -15.85 -10.72 10.21
N SER A 322 -16.19 -9.43 10.32
CA SER A 322 -15.28 -8.34 9.98
C SER A 322 -14.02 -8.34 10.84
N ASN A 323 -12.88 -8.06 10.20
CA ASN A 323 -11.62 -7.87 10.91
C ASN A 323 -11.70 -6.63 11.82
N ASN A 324 -11.26 -6.78 13.06
CA ASN A 324 -11.14 -5.69 14.04
C ASN A 324 -9.82 -4.92 13.90
N GLU A 325 -9.01 -5.21 12.90
CA GLU A 325 -7.74 -4.56 12.62
C GLU A 325 -7.87 -3.67 11.38
N THR A 326 -7.32 -2.46 11.46
CA THR A 326 -7.24 -1.52 10.35
C THR A 326 -5.89 -0.83 10.35
N CYS A 327 -5.47 -0.31 9.20
CA CYS A 327 -4.26 0.49 9.11
C CYS A 327 -4.52 1.97 9.41
N THR A 328 -3.47 2.68 9.82
CA THR A 328 -3.55 4.09 10.20
C THR A 328 -4.01 4.97 9.02
N ALA A 329 -3.46 4.75 7.83
CA ALA A 329 -3.90 5.38 6.59
C ALA A 329 -5.37 5.08 6.28
N GLY A 330 -5.76 3.80 6.28
CA GLY A 330 -7.12 3.39 5.91
C GLY A 330 -8.22 3.96 6.80
N ALA A 331 -7.92 4.18 8.09
CA ALA A 331 -8.85 4.81 9.02
C ALA A 331 -8.74 6.34 9.09
N GLY A 332 -7.57 6.90 8.79
CA GLY A 332 -7.29 8.33 8.96
C GLY A 332 -7.45 9.17 7.69
N SER A 333 -7.41 8.54 6.52
CA SER A 333 -7.44 9.19 5.21
C SER A 333 -8.84 9.27 4.62
N LEU A 334 -9.83 9.58 5.46
CA LEU A 334 -11.23 9.77 5.07
C LEU A 334 -11.67 11.24 5.19
N LEU A 335 -10.88 12.04 5.92
CA LEU A 335 -11.25 13.39 6.36
C LEU A 335 -11.41 14.38 5.20
N VAL A 336 -10.60 14.28 4.15
CA VAL A 336 -10.66 15.23 3.04
C VAL A 336 -11.98 15.10 2.28
N GLU A 337 -12.33 13.90 1.84
CA GLU A 337 -13.55 13.66 1.06
C GLU A 337 -14.81 13.83 1.92
N PHE A 338 -14.82 13.30 3.15
CA PHE A 338 -15.95 13.45 4.06
C PHE A 338 -16.14 14.92 4.47
N GLY A 339 -15.05 15.66 4.67
CA GLY A 339 -15.08 17.09 4.92
C GLY A 339 -15.66 17.87 3.75
N ILE A 340 -15.17 17.63 2.53
CA ILE A 340 -15.70 18.29 1.32
C ILE A 340 -17.21 18.01 1.17
N LEU A 341 -17.63 16.74 1.31
CA LEU A 341 -19.03 16.36 1.24
C LEU A 341 -19.88 17.10 2.29
N SER A 342 -19.43 17.10 3.54
CA SER A 342 -20.11 17.81 4.63
C SER A 342 -20.31 19.29 4.35
N ARG A 343 -19.27 19.97 3.83
CA ARG A 343 -19.32 21.40 3.52
C ARG A 343 -20.30 21.69 2.38
N LEU A 344 -20.29 20.87 1.33
CA LEU A 344 -21.20 21.01 0.18
C LEU A 344 -22.66 20.73 0.53
N LEU A 345 -22.91 19.78 1.46
CA LEU A 345 -24.27 19.46 1.91
C LEU A 345 -24.77 20.38 3.03
N GLY A 346 -23.88 21.06 3.74
CA GLY A 346 -24.21 21.73 5.00
C GLY A 346 -24.50 20.77 6.16
N ASP A 347 -24.03 19.52 6.08
CA ASP A 347 -24.26 18.46 7.07
C ASP A 347 -22.94 18.04 7.73
N SER A 348 -22.80 18.27 9.03
CA SER A 348 -21.56 17.97 9.78
C SER A 348 -21.26 16.47 9.97
N THR A 349 -22.20 15.57 9.71
CA THR A 349 -22.13 14.16 10.09
C THR A 349 -20.86 13.48 9.58
N PHE A 350 -20.55 13.63 8.29
CA PHE A 350 -19.41 12.97 7.64
C PHE A 350 -18.07 13.53 8.14
N GLU A 351 -17.90 14.85 8.14
CA GLU A 351 -16.69 15.48 8.67
C GLU A 351 -16.47 15.11 10.15
N TRP A 352 -17.54 15.09 10.95
CA TRP A 352 -17.47 14.76 12.37
C TRP A 352 -16.97 13.32 12.61
N VAL A 353 -17.51 12.32 11.92
CA VAL A 353 -17.05 10.92 12.09
C VAL A 353 -15.60 10.74 11.65
N ALA A 354 -15.19 11.38 10.56
CA ALA A 354 -13.82 11.31 10.06
C ALA A 354 -12.83 12.02 11.00
N ARG A 355 -13.17 13.21 11.50
CA ARG A 355 -12.36 13.91 12.51
C ARG A 355 -12.22 13.10 13.80
N ARG A 356 -13.29 12.45 14.24
CA ARG A 356 -13.27 11.58 15.43
C ARG A 356 -12.28 10.42 15.24
N ALA A 357 -12.26 9.78 14.07
CA ALA A 357 -11.31 8.72 13.75
C ALA A 357 -9.85 9.22 13.74
N VAL A 358 -9.58 10.37 13.11
CA VAL A 358 -8.26 11.01 13.11
C VAL A 358 -7.79 11.32 14.53
N LYS A 359 -8.65 11.92 15.37
CA LYS A 359 -8.34 12.20 16.78
C LYS A 359 -8.10 10.93 17.59
N ALA A 360 -8.87 9.88 17.35
CA ALA A 360 -8.68 8.60 18.01
C ALA A 360 -7.29 8.01 17.69
N LEU A 361 -6.90 7.97 16.42
CA LEU A 361 -5.56 7.55 15.99
C LEU A 361 -4.47 8.43 16.59
N TRP A 362 -4.66 9.76 16.55
CA TRP A 362 -3.71 10.73 17.09
C TRP A 362 -3.42 10.54 18.58
N ASN A 363 -4.44 10.18 19.36
CA ASN A 363 -4.33 9.93 20.79
C ASN A 363 -3.67 8.59 21.13
N LEU A 364 -3.50 7.69 20.15
CA LEU A 364 -2.82 6.40 20.32
C LEU A 364 -1.31 6.47 20.05
N ARG A 365 -0.75 7.64 19.73
CA ARG A 365 0.69 7.83 19.51
C ARG A 365 1.52 7.39 20.71
N SER A 366 2.76 6.98 20.44
CA SER A 366 3.74 6.72 21.49
C SER A 366 4.03 7.99 22.28
N ASN A 367 3.96 7.90 23.61
CA ASN A 367 4.30 9.03 24.50
C ASN A 367 5.79 9.41 24.42
N ASP A 368 6.66 8.47 24.03
CA ASP A 368 8.10 8.67 24.00
C ASP A 368 8.58 9.30 22.67
N THR A 369 8.03 8.82 21.55
CA THR A 369 8.50 9.20 20.21
C THR A 369 7.50 10.07 19.44
N GLY A 370 6.24 10.11 19.85
CA GLY A 370 5.16 10.75 19.08
C GLY A 370 4.73 10.00 17.81
N LEU A 371 5.27 8.80 17.55
CA LEU A 371 4.97 8.01 16.35
C LEU A 371 3.70 7.16 16.48
N LEU A 372 3.06 6.86 15.35
CA LEU A 372 1.98 5.88 15.21
C LEU A 372 2.52 4.54 14.70
N GLY A 373 1.82 3.46 15.02
CA GLY A 373 2.02 2.17 14.37
C GLY A 373 1.29 2.10 13.04
N ASN A 374 1.49 1.03 12.28
CA ASN A 374 0.86 0.83 10.98
C ASN A 374 -0.48 0.08 11.06
N VAL A 375 -0.73 -0.72 12.11
CA VAL A 375 -1.99 -1.50 12.25
C VAL A 375 -2.50 -1.44 13.68
N VAL A 376 -3.77 -1.06 13.84
CA VAL A 376 -4.45 -0.89 15.13
C VAL A 376 -5.69 -1.75 15.23
N ASN A 377 -5.94 -2.30 16.42
CA ASN A 377 -7.20 -2.95 16.73
C ASN A 377 -8.26 -1.91 17.13
N ILE A 378 -9.34 -1.80 16.36
CA ILE A 378 -10.38 -0.77 16.50
C ILE A 378 -11.23 -0.91 17.76
N GLN A 379 -11.21 -2.07 18.42
CA GLN A 379 -11.98 -2.32 19.65
C GLN A 379 -11.18 -2.00 20.90
N THR A 380 -9.86 -2.17 20.85
CA THR A 380 -8.99 -2.02 22.04
C THR A 380 -8.08 -0.80 21.96
N GLY A 381 -7.83 -0.27 20.76
CA GLY A 381 -6.82 0.77 20.52
C GLY A 381 -5.38 0.24 20.60
N HIS A 382 -5.18 -1.08 20.71
CA HIS A 382 -3.83 -1.65 20.75
C HIS A 382 -3.23 -1.75 19.35
N TRP A 383 -1.96 -1.32 19.25
CA TRP A 383 -1.15 -1.48 18.05
C TRP A 383 -0.74 -2.94 17.86
N VAL A 384 -1.30 -3.56 16.82
CA VAL A 384 -0.92 -4.89 16.34
C VAL A 384 0.36 -4.77 15.50
N GLY A 385 0.36 -3.81 14.58
CA GLY A 385 1.51 -3.41 13.77
C GLY A 385 2.23 -2.23 14.43
N LYS A 386 3.48 -2.44 14.84
CA LYS A 386 4.30 -1.46 15.57
C LYS A 386 5.35 -0.79 14.68
N GLN A 387 5.33 -1.08 13.39
CA GLN A 387 6.20 -0.42 12.43
C GLN A 387 5.67 0.99 12.17
N SER A 388 6.56 1.96 12.20
CA SER A 388 6.31 3.35 11.84
C SER A 388 7.25 3.73 10.71
N GLY A 389 6.74 4.41 9.70
CA GLY A 389 7.45 4.76 8.49
C GLY A 389 6.58 5.66 7.62
N LEU A 390 7.08 6.01 6.44
CA LEU A 390 6.34 6.82 5.47
C LEU A 390 5.58 5.97 4.45
N GLY A 391 5.70 4.64 4.52
CA GLY A 391 5.19 3.73 3.51
C GLY A 391 3.78 3.24 3.80
N ALA A 392 3.49 2.04 3.26
CA ALA A 392 2.18 1.44 3.29
C ALA A 392 1.57 1.46 4.71
N GLY A 393 0.36 2.01 4.82
CA GLY A 393 -0.44 2.00 6.03
C GLY A 393 -0.27 3.22 6.93
N LEU A 394 0.62 4.17 6.59
CA LEU A 394 0.77 5.46 7.30
C LEU A 394 0.84 6.68 6.37
N ASP A 395 1.37 6.51 5.15
CA ASP A 395 1.49 7.52 4.09
C ASP A 395 0.44 8.65 4.11
N SER A 396 -0.77 8.36 3.65
CA SER A 396 -1.85 9.30 3.42
C SER A 396 -2.43 9.90 4.71
N PHE A 397 -2.17 9.27 5.88
CA PHE A 397 -2.54 9.88 7.16
C PHE A 397 -1.77 11.19 7.38
N TYR A 398 -0.46 11.19 7.15
CA TYR A 398 0.35 12.40 7.27
C TYR A 398 -0.02 13.43 6.21
N GLU A 399 -0.29 12.96 4.99
CA GLU A 399 -0.75 13.79 3.88
C GLU A 399 -2.05 14.53 4.22
N TYR A 400 -3.03 13.83 4.79
CA TYR A 400 -4.35 14.37 5.05
C TYR A 400 -4.39 15.32 6.23
N LEU A 401 -3.50 15.19 7.22
CA LEU A 401 -3.36 16.20 8.28
C LEU A 401 -3.00 17.57 7.69
N LEU A 402 -2.13 17.62 6.67
CA LEU A 402 -1.80 18.88 6.02
C LEU A 402 -2.90 19.32 5.04
N LYS A 403 -3.35 18.41 4.17
CA LYS A 403 -4.32 18.74 3.11
C LYS A 403 -5.67 19.17 3.69
N SER A 404 -6.10 18.59 4.82
CA SER A 404 -7.32 19.03 5.52
C SER A 404 -7.18 20.44 6.10
N TYR A 405 -6.01 20.82 6.62
CA TYR A 405 -5.76 22.21 7.04
C TYR A 405 -5.83 23.18 5.85
N ILE A 406 -5.20 22.83 4.72
CA ILE A 406 -5.18 23.70 3.53
C ILE A 406 -6.61 23.98 3.03
N LEU A 407 -7.45 22.93 2.99
CA LEU A 407 -8.84 23.02 2.54
C LEU A 407 -9.74 23.72 3.57
N PHE A 408 -9.77 23.22 4.80
CA PHE A 408 -10.80 23.56 5.79
C PHE A 408 -10.36 24.66 6.77
N GLY A 409 -9.07 24.90 6.91
CA GLY A 409 -8.51 25.95 7.79
C GLY A 409 -8.49 25.60 9.28
N GLU A 410 -8.77 24.36 9.68
CA GLU A 410 -8.77 23.96 11.09
C GLU A 410 -7.35 23.87 11.65
N LYS A 411 -7.03 24.71 12.64
CA LYS A 411 -5.67 24.80 13.21
C LYS A 411 -5.19 23.50 13.84
N GLU A 412 -6.10 22.72 14.41
CA GLU A 412 -5.78 21.43 15.04
C GLU A 412 -5.13 20.47 14.03
N ASP A 413 -5.58 20.47 12.78
CA ASP A 413 -5.02 19.62 11.72
C ASP A 413 -3.55 19.98 11.43
N LEU A 414 -3.23 21.28 11.36
CA LEU A 414 -1.86 21.77 11.20
C LEU A 414 -0.98 21.48 12.42
N GLU A 415 -1.53 21.62 13.63
CA GLU A 415 -0.80 21.29 14.87
C GLU A 415 -0.44 19.81 14.92
N MET A 416 -1.39 18.93 14.55
CA MET A 416 -1.14 17.50 14.41
C MET A 416 -0.09 17.22 13.34
N PHE A 417 -0.21 17.82 12.15
CA PHE A 417 0.77 17.67 11.09
C PHE A 417 2.18 18.08 11.54
N ASN A 418 2.35 19.26 12.14
CA ASN A 418 3.66 19.76 12.57
C ASN A 418 4.31 18.85 13.63
N ALA A 419 3.52 18.36 14.58
CA ALA A 419 4.02 17.43 15.59
C ALA A 419 4.39 16.06 14.98
N ALA A 420 3.64 15.58 13.98
CA ALA A 420 3.97 14.37 13.24
C ALA A 420 5.26 14.56 12.43
N TYR A 421 5.38 15.67 11.69
CA TYR A 421 6.56 16.00 10.89
C TYR A 421 7.82 16.08 11.76
N GLN A 422 7.73 16.73 12.93
CA GLN A 422 8.84 16.77 13.88
C GLN A 422 9.26 15.37 14.36
N SER A 423 8.28 14.49 14.61
CA SER A 423 8.55 13.10 15.00
C SER A 423 9.21 12.31 13.87
N ILE A 424 8.76 12.51 12.62
CA ILE A 424 9.36 11.94 11.41
C ILE A 424 10.83 12.39 11.28
N GLN A 425 11.09 13.69 11.41
CA GLN A 425 12.44 14.26 11.34
C GLN A 425 13.37 13.70 12.43
N ASN A 426 12.87 13.55 13.66
CA ASN A 426 13.69 13.07 14.77
C ASN A 426 13.97 11.56 14.69
N TYR A 427 13.00 10.76 14.27
CA TYR A 427 13.05 9.31 14.44
C TYR A 427 13.15 8.51 13.15
N LEU A 428 12.62 9.00 12.03
CA LEU A 428 12.62 8.28 10.75
C LEU A 428 13.73 8.76 9.83
N ARG A 429 14.09 10.05 9.87
CA ARG A 429 15.19 10.58 9.05
C ARG A 429 16.54 10.06 9.55
N ARG A 430 17.36 9.60 8.62
CA ARG A 430 18.74 9.11 8.80
C ARG A 430 19.64 9.71 7.73
N GLY A 431 20.94 9.58 7.90
CA GLY A 431 21.95 10.18 7.01
C GLY A 431 22.35 11.58 7.45
N ARG A 432 23.05 12.29 6.58
CA ARG A 432 23.57 13.64 6.86
C ARG A 432 22.46 14.66 7.16
N GLU A 433 22.81 15.73 7.86
CA GLU A 433 21.87 16.78 8.27
C GLU A 433 21.33 17.57 7.06
N ALA A 434 22.21 18.04 6.17
CA ALA A 434 21.80 18.82 5.01
C ALA A 434 21.75 17.97 3.73
N CYS A 435 20.73 18.22 2.90
CA CYS A 435 20.56 17.55 1.61
C CYS A 435 21.80 17.69 0.68
N ASN A 436 22.31 18.91 0.54
CA ASN A 436 23.30 19.28 -0.49
C ASN A 436 24.64 19.81 0.09
N GLU A 437 24.88 19.56 1.38
CA GLU A 437 26.07 19.99 2.15
C GLU A 437 26.40 18.99 3.26
N GLY A 438 27.64 19.03 3.77
CA GLY A 438 28.10 18.16 4.85
C GLY A 438 28.67 16.81 4.40
N GLU A 439 29.05 15.99 5.37
CA GLU A 439 29.63 14.67 5.18
C GLU A 439 28.68 13.56 5.68
N GLY A 440 28.80 12.36 5.11
CA GLY A 440 27.99 11.19 5.48
C GLY A 440 27.01 10.74 4.39
N ASP A 441 26.25 9.69 4.71
CA ASP A 441 25.32 9.04 3.78
C ASP A 441 24.16 9.95 3.36
N PRO A 442 23.60 9.77 2.15
CA PRO A 442 22.39 10.45 1.71
C PRO A 442 21.25 10.38 2.74
N PRO A 443 20.51 11.48 2.95
CA PRO A 443 19.31 11.47 3.77
C PRO A 443 18.30 10.44 3.26
N LEU A 444 17.80 9.60 4.17
CA LEU A 444 16.78 8.61 3.89
C LEU A 444 15.79 8.55 5.06
N TYR A 445 14.54 8.21 4.77
CA TYR A 445 13.53 7.94 5.78
C TYR A 445 13.35 6.42 5.91
N VAL A 446 13.58 5.91 7.11
CA VAL A 446 13.59 4.47 7.38
C VAL A 446 12.40 4.04 8.21
N ASN A 447 12.09 2.75 8.15
CA ASN A 447 11.07 2.14 9.00
C ASN A 447 11.64 1.84 10.39
N VAL A 448 10.95 2.34 11.42
CA VAL A 448 11.35 2.19 12.82
C VAL A 448 10.24 1.58 13.66
N ASN A 449 10.60 1.10 14.85
CA ASN A 449 9.63 0.70 15.85
C ASN A 449 9.03 1.95 16.49
N MET A 450 7.69 2.04 16.49
CA MET A 450 6.99 3.23 16.95
C MET A 450 7.33 3.62 18.39
N PHE A 451 7.64 2.68 19.29
CA PHE A 451 7.89 2.99 20.70
C PHE A 451 9.35 3.37 20.96
N SER A 452 10.30 2.71 20.30
CA SER A 452 11.73 2.88 20.59
C SER A 452 12.49 3.74 19.59
N GLY A 453 11.91 4.01 18.41
CA GLY A 453 12.59 4.69 17.30
C GLY A 453 13.74 3.87 16.67
N GLN A 454 13.90 2.60 17.06
CA GLN A 454 14.93 1.72 16.52
C GLN A 454 14.55 1.21 15.13
N LEU A 455 15.55 1.07 14.25
CA LEU A 455 15.37 0.53 12.90
C LEU A 455 14.72 -0.86 12.95
N MET A 456 13.65 -1.06 12.18
CA MET A 456 12.95 -2.35 12.11
C MET A 456 13.33 -3.19 10.89
N ASN A 457 13.64 -2.53 9.78
CA ASN A 457 14.00 -3.19 8.52
C ASN A 457 14.89 -2.26 7.68
N THR A 458 15.41 -2.79 6.58
CA THR A 458 16.32 -2.08 5.67
C THR A 458 15.70 -1.87 4.30
N TRP A 459 14.38 -1.96 4.20
CA TRP A 459 13.63 -1.73 2.98
C TRP A 459 12.77 -0.48 3.09
N ILE A 460 12.47 0.10 1.94
CA ILE A 460 11.49 1.15 1.75
C ILE A 460 10.49 0.71 0.68
N ASP A 461 9.28 1.25 0.74
CA ASP A 461 8.23 0.95 -0.24
C ASP A 461 8.20 2.02 -1.35
N SER A 462 7.75 1.65 -2.54
CA SER A 462 7.49 2.58 -3.66
C SER A 462 6.53 3.72 -3.28
N LEU A 463 5.53 3.42 -2.45
CA LEU A 463 4.55 4.36 -1.90
C LEU A 463 5.20 5.57 -1.21
N GLN A 464 6.35 5.37 -0.55
CA GLN A 464 7.07 6.46 0.15
C GLN A 464 7.55 7.58 -0.78
N ALA A 465 7.55 7.36 -2.10
CA ALA A 465 7.93 8.36 -3.09
C ALA A 465 6.94 9.54 -3.18
N PHE A 466 5.82 9.53 -2.46
CA PHE A 466 4.89 10.67 -2.36
C PHE A 466 5.42 11.77 -1.43
N PHE A 467 6.24 11.39 -0.44
CA PHE A 467 6.65 12.27 0.63
C PHE A 467 7.44 13.51 0.19
N PRO A 468 8.32 13.46 -0.84
CA PRO A 468 8.91 14.67 -1.40
C PRO A 468 7.85 15.69 -1.86
N GLY A 469 6.75 15.24 -2.46
CA GLY A 469 5.61 16.07 -2.82
C GLY A 469 4.99 16.76 -1.60
N LEU A 470 4.79 16.01 -0.51
CA LEU A 470 4.31 16.57 0.76
C LEU A 470 5.28 17.58 1.37
N GLN A 471 6.58 17.32 1.30
CA GLN A 471 7.63 18.24 1.74
C GLN A 471 7.63 19.55 0.93
N VAL A 472 7.38 19.48 -0.39
CA VAL A 472 7.19 20.67 -1.22
C VAL A 472 6.00 21.51 -0.73
N LEU A 473 4.87 20.89 -0.37
CA LEU A 473 3.67 21.61 0.10
C LEU A 473 3.91 22.42 1.37
N ILE A 474 4.81 21.97 2.25
CA ILE A 474 5.16 22.67 3.50
C ILE A 474 6.36 23.63 3.34
N GLY A 475 6.97 23.66 2.16
CA GLY A 475 8.12 24.50 1.85
C GLY A 475 9.49 23.88 2.20
N ASP A 476 9.55 22.60 2.57
CA ASP A 476 10.81 21.87 2.80
C ASP A 476 11.38 21.30 1.48
N VAL A 477 11.66 22.22 0.56
CA VAL A 477 12.07 21.89 -0.82
C VAL A 477 13.44 21.20 -0.85
N GLU A 478 14.36 21.52 0.07
CA GLU A 478 15.70 20.94 0.05
C GLU A 478 15.68 19.43 0.36
N ASP A 479 14.98 19.01 1.41
CA ASP A 479 14.88 17.59 1.72
C ASP A 479 14.05 16.84 0.66
N ALA A 480 13.03 17.49 0.09
CA ALA A 480 12.27 16.94 -1.03
C ALA A 480 13.17 16.61 -2.23
N ILE A 481 14.07 17.51 -2.62
CA ILE A 481 15.04 17.30 -3.70
C ILE A 481 15.90 16.05 -3.42
N CYS A 482 16.37 15.89 -2.18
CA CYS A 482 17.24 14.77 -1.82
C CYS A 482 16.54 13.43 -1.93
N LEU A 483 15.37 13.34 -1.30
CA LEU A 483 14.60 12.11 -1.24
C LEU A 483 14.06 11.73 -2.62
N HIS A 484 13.61 12.70 -3.42
CA HIS A 484 13.22 12.48 -4.81
C HIS A 484 14.36 11.92 -5.65
N ALA A 485 15.56 12.50 -5.53
CA ALA A 485 16.73 12.03 -6.27
C ALA A 485 17.07 10.57 -5.96
N PHE A 486 16.85 10.12 -4.71
CA PHE A 486 17.01 8.72 -4.32
C PHE A 486 16.04 7.78 -5.07
N TYR A 487 14.74 8.08 -5.07
CA TYR A 487 13.75 7.28 -5.82
C TYR A 487 13.97 7.35 -7.33
N TYR A 488 14.34 8.52 -7.86
CA TYR A 488 14.68 8.65 -9.27
C TYR A 488 15.91 7.81 -9.65
N ALA A 489 16.90 7.68 -8.76
CA ALA A 489 18.04 6.80 -9.00
C ALA A 489 17.64 5.32 -9.07
N ILE A 490 16.70 4.87 -8.23
CA ILE A 490 16.10 3.53 -8.36
C ILE A 490 15.38 3.39 -9.71
N TRP A 491 14.59 4.39 -10.11
CA TRP A 491 13.92 4.40 -11.41
C TRP A 491 14.91 4.33 -12.57
N LYS A 492 16.01 5.10 -12.55
CA LYS A 492 17.05 5.02 -13.59
C LYS A 492 17.63 3.62 -13.71
N ARG A 493 17.80 2.91 -12.60
CA ARG A 493 18.36 1.55 -12.59
C ARG A 493 17.40 0.53 -13.17
N TYR A 494 16.13 0.59 -12.76
CA TYR A 494 15.16 -0.45 -13.07
C TYR A 494 14.11 -0.03 -14.09
N GLY A 495 14.05 1.20 -14.59
CA GLY A 495 12.98 1.70 -15.47
C GLY A 495 11.56 1.61 -14.86
N ALA A 496 11.47 1.43 -13.55
CA ALA A 496 10.25 1.35 -12.74
C ALA A 496 10.68 1.34 -11.26
N LEU A 497 9.81 1.75 -10.34
CA LEU A 497 10.06 1.56 -8.90
C LEU A 497 9.61 0.15 -8.48
N PRO A 498 10.51 -0.71 -7.98
CA PRO A 498 10.07 -1.93 -7.31
C PRO A 498 9.22 -1.57 -6.09
N GLU A 499 8.21 -2.39 -5.81
CA GLU A 499 7.29 -2.18 -4.70
C GLU A 499 8.01 -2.10 -3.35
N ARG A 500 9.10 -2.86 -3.19
CA ARG A 500 10.03 -2.72 -2.07
C ARG A 500 11.47 -2.74 -2.53
N TYR A 501 12.24 -1.76 -2.06
CA TYR A 501 13.67 -1.66 -2.32
C TYR A 501 14.47 -1.74 -1.02
N ASN A 502 15.43 -2.66 -0.97
CA ASN A 502 16.33 -2.79 0.16
C ASN A 502 17.58 -1.93 -0.07
N TRP A 503 17.69 -0.84 0.68
CA TRP A 503 18.77 0.13 0.50
C TRP A 503 20.13 -0.39 1.02
N GLN A 504 20.14 -1.39 1.90
CA GLN A 504 21.38 -2.03 2.36
C GLN A 504 21.87 -3.09 1.38
N LEU A 505 20.97 -3.93 0.85
CA LEU A 505 21.31 -4.94 -0.17
C LEU A 505 21.46 -4.35 -1.57
N GLN A 506 21.02 -3.10 -1.76
CA GLN A 506 20.98 -2.41 -3.04
C GLN A 506 20.21 -3.19 -4.11
N ALA A 507 19.09 -3.81 -3.71
CA ALA A 507 18.30 -4.69 -4.56
C ALA A 507 16.80 -4.64 -4.18
N PRO A 508 15.88 -4.98 -5.10
CA PRO A 508 14.47 -5.10 -4.79
C PRO A 508 14.20 -6.30 -3.88
N ASP A 509 13.42 -6.09 -2.81
CA ASP A 509 12.85 -7.19 -2.00
C ASP A 509 11.51 -7.65 -2.59
N VAL A 510 10.75 -6.72 -3.19
CA VAL A 510 9.51 -7.02 -3.91
C VAL A 510 9.60 -6.37 -5.28
N LEU A 511 9.57 -7.21 -6.32
CA LEU A 511 9.95 -6.86 -7.70
C LEU A 511 8.80 -6.29 -8.53
N PHE A 512 7.60 -6.22 -7.96
CA PHE A 512 6.37 -5.79 -8.61
C PHE A 512 6.33 -4.27 -8.85
N TYR A 513 5.67 -3.79 -9.90
CA TYR A 513 5.35 -2.36 -10.10
C TYR A 513 3.96 -2.18 -10.73
N PRO A 514 2.96 -1.72 -9.96
CA PRO A 514 1.57 -1.63 -10.42
C PRO A 514 1.21 -0.34 -11.14
N LEU A 515 2.16 0.34 -11.77
CA LEU A 515 1.94 1.63 -12.44
C LEU A 515 1.68 2.81 -11.48
N ARG A 516 2.38 2.76 -10.35
CA ARG A 516 2.29 3.67 -9.22
C ARG A 516 2.65 5.13 -9.53
N PRO A 517 1.90 6.13 -9.01
CA PRO A 517 2.03 7.54 -9.38
C PRO A 517 2.99 8.35 -8.50
N GLU A 518 3.42 7.86 -7.34
CA GLU A 518 3.93 8.70 -6.25
C GLU A 518 5.23 9.44 -6.62
N LEU A 519 6.12 8.80 -7.39
CA LEU A 519 7.31 9.47 -7.93
C LEU A 519 6.95 10.54 -8.96
N VAL A 520 5.91 10.32 -9.77
CA VAL A 520 5.44 11.28 -10.77
C VAL A 520 4.82 12.49 -10.08
N GLU A 521 3.98 12.29 -9.06
CA GLU A 521 3.42 13.36 -8.24
C GLU A 521 4.54 14.24 -7.65
N SER A 522 5.51 13.62 -6.99
CA SER A 522 6.66 14.35 -6.41
C SER A 522 7.47 15.08 -7.48
N THR A 523 7.67 14.48 -8.65
CA THR A 523 8.36 15.12 -9.78
C THR A 523 7.59 16.36 -10.26
N TYR A 524 6.27 16.23 -10.39
CA TYR A 524 5.37 17.31 -10.77
C TYR A 524 5.42 18.47 -9.76
N LEU A 525 5.28 18.19 -8.46
CA LEU A 525 5.29 19.22 -7.43
C LEU A 525 6.66 19.92 -7.31
N LEU A 526 7.76 19.16 -7.40
CA LEU A 526 9.10 19.74 -7.44
C LEU A 526 9.32 20.61 -8.67
N TYR A 527 8.79 20.22 -9.83
CA TYR A 527 8.82 21.08 -11.01
C TYR A 527 8.01 22.36 -10.79
N GLN A 528 6.81 22.28 -10.20
CA GLN A 528 6.01 23.48 -9.92
C GLN A 528 6.71 24.44 -8.95
N ALA A 529 7.36 23.91 -7.91
CA ALA A 529 8.05 24.71 -6.90
C ALA A 529 9.37 25.35 -7.41
N THR A 530 10.13 24.63 -8.25
CA THR A 530 11.48 25.05 -8.64
C THR A 530 11.59 25.55 -10.08
N LYS A 531 10.66 25.15 -10.95
CA LYS A 531 10.70 25.29 -12.42
C LYS A 531 12.01 24.81 -13.05
N ASN A 532 12.69 23.88 -12.37
CA ASN A 532 13.96 23.33 -12.81
C ASN A 532 13.74 22.27 -13.92
N PRO A 533 14.33 22.43 -15.12
CA PRO A 533 14.16 21.48 -16.23
C PRO A 533 14.59 20.04 -15.95
N PHE A 534 15.39 19.81 -14.90
CA PHE A 534 15.72 18.46 -14.44
C PHE A 534 14.48 17.60 -14.24
N TYR A 535 13.41 18.15 -13.66
CA TYR A 535 12.19 17.38 -13.40
C TYR A 535 11.39 17.08 -14.68
N LEU A 536 11.52 17.90 -15.72
CA LEU A 536 10.99 17.57 -17.05
C LEU A 536 11.75 16.40 -17.67
N HIS A 537 13.08 16.34 -17.49
CA HIS A 537 13.87 15.18 -17.92
C HIS A 537 13.49 13.91 -17.15
N VAL A 538 13.29 14.00 -15.83
CA VAL A 538 12.79 12.88 -15.03
C VAL A 538 11.45 12.37 -15.56
N GLY A 539 10.50 13.29 -15.82
CA GLY A 539 9.21 12.94 -16.41
C GLY A 539 9.33 12.27 -17.78
N MET A 540 10.27 12.73 -18.62
CA MET A 540 10.53 12.15 -19.93
C MET A 540 11.07 10.72 -19.81
N ASP A 541 12.00 10.47 -18.89
CA ASP A 541 12.56 9.14 -18.63
C ASP A 541 11.51 8.18 -18.07
N ILE A 542 10.61 8.66 -17.20
CA ILE A 542 9.45 7.91 -16.71
C ILE A 542 8.53 7.53 -17.88
N LEU A 543 8.12 8.50 -18.70
CA LEU A 543 7.25 8.29 -19.85
C LEU A 543 7.84 7.25 -20.82
N GLN A 544 9.13 7.38 -21.15
CA GLN A 544 9.82 6.43 -22.03
C GLN A 544 9.85 5.02 -21.43
N SER A 545 10.07 4.92 -20.11
CA SER A 545 10.09 3.64 -19.43
C SER A 545 8.71 2.97 -19.42
N LEU A 546 7.64 3.72 -19.17
CA LEU A 546 6.26 3.22 -19.24
C LEU A 546 5.90 2.78 -20.67
N GLU A 547 6.14 3.64 -21.67
CA GLU A 547 5.89 3.30 -23.08
C GLU A 547 6.62 2.03 -23.53
N LYS A 548 7.86 1.86 -23.08
CA LYS A 548 8.70 0.73 -23.47
C LYS A 548 8.33 -0.55 -22.73
N TYR A 549 8.11 -0.48 -21.41
CA TYR A 549 8.03 -1.66 -20.57
C TYR A 549 6.61 -2.03 -20.16
N THR A 550 5.67 -1.10 -20.07
CA THR A 550 4.32 -1.37 -19.52
C THR A 550 3.24 -1.36 -20.59
N LYS A 551 3.46 -0.71 -21.75
CA LYS A 551 2.48 -0.67 -22.84
C LYS A 551 2.02 -2.06 -23.29
N ALA A 552 0.70 -2.20 -23.45
CA ALA A 552 0.01 -3.38 -23.91
C ALA A 552 -0.94 -3.02 -25.08
N LYS A 553 -1.65 -4.02 -25.64
CA LYS A 553 -2.51 -3.83 -26.81
C LYS A 553 -3.65 -2.82 -26.57
N CYS A 554 -4.21 -2.81 -25.37
CA CYS A 554 -5.40 -2.02 -25.01
C CYS A 554 -5.20 -1.10 -23.79
N GLY A 555 -3.96 -0.73 -23.49
CA GLY A 555 -3.63 0.12 -22.34
C GLY A 555 -2.20 -0.10 -21.86
N TYR A 556 -2.03 -0.08 -20.55
CA TYR A 556 -0.75 -0.34 -19.87
C TYR A 556 -0.95 -1.45 -18.86
N ALA A 557 0.11 -2.21 -18.61
CA ALA A 557 0.09 -3.40 -17.80
C ALA A 557 1.09 -3.25 -16.66
N THR A 558 0.65 -3.61 -15.46
CA THR A 558 1.49 -3.82 -14.29
C THR A 558 2.70 -4.69 -14.63
N LEU A 559 3.87 -4.34 -14.11
CA LEU A 559 5.03 -5.21 -14.19
C LEU A 559 5.00 -6.19 -13.03
N HIS A 560 4.97 -7.48 -13.34
CA HIS A 560 5.17 -8.54 -12.35
C HIS A 560 6.58 -8.44 -11.75
N HIS A 561 7.57 -8.13 -12.60
CA HIS A 561 8.97 -8.15 -12.21
C HIS A 561 9.77 -7.04 -12.92
N VAL A 562 10.25 -6.05 -12.17
CA VAL A 562 10.92 -4.86 -12.71
C VAL A 562 12.26 -5.15 -13.39
N ILE A 563 12.92 -6.28 -13.11
CA ILE A 563 14.19 -6.63 -13.78
C ILE A 563 13.94 -7.25 -15.17
N ASP A 564 13.18 -8.34 -15.26
CA ASP A 564 12.96 -9.06 -16.53
C ASP A 564 11.86 -8.45 -17.43
N LYS A 565 11.05 -7.52 -16.89
CA LYS A 565 9.97 -6.81 -17.58
C LYS A 565 8.76 -7.67 -17.93
N SER A 566 8.56 -8.78 -17.24
CA SER A 566 7.31 -9.55 -17.32
C SER A 566 6.12 -8.71 -16.84
N LYS A 567 4.98 -8.88 -17.51
CA LYS A 567 3.74 -8.11 -17.33
C LYS A 567 2.66 -8.98 -16.74
N GLU A 568 1.80 -8.39 -15.93
CA GLU A 568 0.51 -8.95 -15.53
C GLU A 568 -0.60 -8.32 -16.38
N ASP A 569 -1.65 -9.08 -16.71
CA ASP A 569 -2.82 -8.55 -17.43
C ASP A 569 -3.73 -7.75 -16.50
N ARG A 570 -3.20 -6.63 -16.00
CA ARG A 570 -3.83 -5.78 -14.98
C ARG A 570 -3.41 -4.33 -15.16
N MET A 571 -4.38 -3.42 -15.10
CA MET A 571 -4.17 -1.98 -15.07
C MET A 571 -5.02 -1.41 -13.94
N GLU A 572 -4.38 -0.76 -12.99
CA GLU A 572 -5.07 -0.10 -11.88
C GLU A 572 -5.73 1.20 -12.34
N SER A 573 -6.82 1.59 -11.67
CA SER A 573 -7.56 2.82 -12.00
C SER A 573 -6.70 4.07 -11.83
N PHE A 574 -5.87 4.11 -10.76
CA PHE A 574 -4.91 5.18 -10.48
C PHE A 574 -3.87 5.42 -11.56
N PHE A 575 -3.64 4.47 -12.47
CA PHE A 575 -2.77 4.74 -13.61
C PHE A 575 -3.34 5.89 -14.45
N LEU A 576 -4.65 5.88 -14.69
CA LEU A 576 -5.33 6.95 -15.42
C LEU A 576 -5.59 8.16 -14.54
N SER A 577 -6.08 7.96 -13.32
CA SER A 577 -6.46 9.08 -12.46
C SER A 577 -5.26 9.83 -11.87
N GLU A 578 -4.09 9.22 -11.75
CA GLU A 578 -2.93 9.84 -11.13
C GLU A 578 -1.70 9.86 -12.04
N THR A 579 -1.16 8.71 -12.43
CA THR A 579 0.11 8.65 -13.17
C THR A 579 0.02 9.43 -14.48
N CYS A 580 -1.01 9.19 -15.28
CA CYS A 580 -1.25 9.94 -16.51
C CYS A 580 -1.55 11.42 -16.26
N LYS A 581 -2.31 11.74 -15.20
CA LYS A 581 -2.68 13.11 -14.83
C LYS A 581 -1.44 13.93 -14.47
N TYR A 582 -0.60 13.45 -13.57
CA TYR A 582 0.61 14.16 -13.15
C TYR A 582 1.65 14.26 -14.27
N LEU A 583 1.81 13.23 -15.11
CA LEU A 583 2.66 13.32 -16.30
C LEU A 583 2.13 14.37 -17.28
N TYR A 584 0.82 14.40 -17.53
CA TYR A 584 0.21 15.41 -18.41
C TYR A 584 0.44 16.82 -17.86
N LEU A 585 0.12 17.04 -16.58
CA LEU A 585 0.30 18.33 -15.90
C LEU A 585 1.76 18.78 -15.83
N LEU A 586 2.72 17.86 -15.75
CA LEU A 586 4.15 18.16 -15.76
C LEU A 586 4.58 18.83 -17.08
N PHE A 587 3.99 18.43 -18.22
CA PHE A 587 4.35 18.94 -19.54
C PHE A 587 3.42 20.03 -20.07
N ASP A 588 2.18 20.12 -19.58
CA ASP A 588 1.24 21.18 -19.92
C ASP A 588 1.44 22.40 -19.00
N GLU A 589 2.48 23.19 -19.24
CA GLU A 589 2.85 24.35 -18.40
C GLU A 589 1.78 25.44 -18.33
N GLU A 590 0.90 25.50 -19.33
CA GLU A 590 -0.15 26.50 -19.45
C GLU A 590 -1.49 26.04 -18.86
N ASN A 591 -1.53 24.83 -18.29
CA ASN A 591 -2.74 24.26 -17.72
C ASN A 591 -3.34 25.19 -16.64
N PRO A 592 -4.67 25.35 -16.58
CA PRO A 592 -5.34 26.17 -15.58
C PRO A 592 -4.97 25.84 -14.13
N VAL A 593 -4.61 24.58 -13.84
CA VAL A 593 -4.13 24.15 -12.52
C VAL A 593 -2.92 24.97 -12.06
N HIS A 594 -2.01 25.33 -12.96
CA HIS A 594 -0.75 26.02 -12.63
C HIS A 594 -0.93 27.54 -12.47
N LYS A 595 -1.84 28.11 -13.27
CA LYS A 595 -2.05 29.57 -13.39
C LYS A 595 -2.63 30.21 -12.13
N SER A 596 -3.00 29.40 -11.15
CA SER A 596 -3.47 29.85 -9.84
C SER A 596 -2.97 28.89 -8.76
N GLY A 597 -1.65 28.78 -8.57
CA GLY A 597 -0.98 27.79 -7.70
C GLY A 597 -1.41 27.74 -6.22
N THR A 598 -2.40 28.52 -5.79
CA THR A 598 -3.05 28.46 -4.47
C THR A 598 -4.53 28.05 -4.52
N ARG A 599 -5.10 27.78 -5.72
CA ARG A 599 -6.54 27.52 -5.92
C ARG A 599 -6.91 26.06 -6.07
N TYR A 600 -5.95 25.17 -6.30
CA TYR A 600 -6.23 23.75 -6.47
C TYR A 600 -5.35 22.90 -5.56
N MET A 601 -5.92 21.80 -5.11
CA MET A 601 -5.29 20.82 -4.23
C MET A 601 -5.72 19.43 -4.71
N PHE A 602 -4.82 18.46 -4.66
CA PHE A 602 -5.10 17.08 -5.07
C PHE A 602 -5.35 16.21 -3.85
N THR A 603 -6.37 15.35 -3.86
CA THR A 603 -6.52 14.30 -2.82
C THR A 603 -5.40 13.25 -2.91
N THR A 604 -5.41 12.22 -2.06
CA THR A 604 -4.38 11.16 -2.10
C THR A 604 -4.51 10.30 -3.37
N GLU A 605 -5.70 10.20 -3.98
CA GLU A 605 -5.92 9.57 -5.30
C GLU A 605 -5.83 10.59 -6.45
N GLY A 606 -5.12 11.70 -6.23
CA GLY A 606 -4.91 12.73 -7.24
C GLY A 606 -6.16 13.46 -7.73
N HIS A 607 -7.29 13.39 -7.04
CA HIS A 607 -8.50 14.11 -7.47
C HIS A 607 -8.39 15.60 -7.20
N ILE A 608 -8.68 16.42 -8.20
CA ILE A 608 -8.54 17.87 -8.07
C ILE A 608 -9.72 18.50 -7.32
N VAL A 609 -9.42 19.34 -6.34
CA VAL A 609 -10.39 20.10 -5.56
C VAL A 609 -9.97 21.56 -5.51
N SER A 610 -10.94 22.47 -5.68
CA SER A 610 -10.70 23.89 -5.54
C SER A 610 -10.54 24.27 -4.06
N VAL A 611 -9.50 25.03 -3.73
CA VAL A 611 -9.36 25.68 -2.43
C VAL A 611 -10.12 27.00 -2.51
N ASP A 612 -11.29 27.03 -1.89
CA ASP A 612 -12.19 28.18 -1.87
C ASP A 612 -12.72 28.49 -0.47
N GLU A 613 -13.28 29.68 -0.30
CA GLU A 613 -13.74 30.19 0.99
C GLU A 613 -14.91 29.36 1.54
N HIS A 614 -15.75 28.80 0.67
CA HIS A 614 -16.89 27.98 1.07
C HIS A 614 -16.46 26.70 1.80
N LEU A 615 -15.36 26.06 1.39
CA LEU A 615 -14.80 24.94 2.14
C LEU A 615 -14.21 25.34 3.49
N ARG A 616 -13.94 26.63 3.75
CA ARG A 616 -13.48 27.13 5.06
C ARG A 616 -14.62 27.53 5.99
N GLU A 617 -15.79 27.79 5.44
CA GLU A 617 -17.00 28.02 6.22
C GLU A 617 -17.48 26.71 6.84
N SER A 618 -18.00 26.77 8.07
CA SER A 618 -18.61 25.62 8.74
C SER A 618 -19.97 26.05 9.25
N PRO A 619 -21.04 25.87 8.47
CA PRO A 619 -22.39 26.34 8.83
C PRO A 619 -22.86 25.83 10.19
N TRP A 620 -22.39 24.66 10.61
CA TRP A 620 -22.72 24.04 11.89
C TRP A 620 -21.94 24.58 13.10
N LYS A 621 -20.88 25.39 12.93
CA LYS A 621 -20.08 25.89 14.08
C LYS A 621 -20.92 26.75 15.02
N GLU A 622 -21.87 27.53 14.50
CA GLU A 622 -22.77 28.38 15.29
C GLU A 622 -23.68 27.56 16.20
N PHE A 623 -24.10 26.38 15.75
CA PHE A 623 -24.99 25.48 16.50
C PHE A 623 -24.30 24.76 17.65
N PHE A 624 -22.98 24.57 17.58
CA PHE A 624 -22.19 23.92 18.64
C PHE A 624 -21.50 24.89 19.61
N SER A 625 -21.52 26.20 19.32
CA SER A 625 -20.90 27.22 20.18
C SER A 625 -21.75 27.67 21.37
N GLU A 626 -23.02 27.25 21.49
CA GLU A 626 -23.92 27.69 22.59
C GLU A 626 -24.02 26.73 23.80
N GLU A 627 -23.41 25.53 23.75
CA GLU A 627 -23.44 24.59 24.89
C GLU A 627 -22.05 24.35 25.49
N GLY A 628 -21.53 25.36 26.22
CA GLY A 628 -20.30 25.25 27.00
C GLY A 628 -20.15 26.44 27.94
N GLY A 629 -20.62 26.28 29.18
CA GLY A 629 -20.88 27.35 30.13
C GLY A 629 -19.69 28.22 30.54
N GLN A 630 -20.06 29.39 31.05
CA GLN A 630 -19.24 30.31 31.82
C GLN A 630 -18.40 29.57 32.88
N ASP A 631 -17.08 29.76 32.86
CA ASP A 631 -16.30 29.81 34.09
C ASP A 631 -15.08 30.71 33.95
N GLN A 632 -15.17 31.84 34.64
CA GLN A 632 -14.04 32.68 35.02
C GLN A 632 -13.26 31.96 36.13
N VAL A 633 -12.05 31.46 35.88
CA VAL A 633 -10.97 31.44 36.89
C VAL A 633 -9.60 31.46 36.21
N GLU A 634 -8.96 32.63 36.21
CA GLU A 634 -7.50 32.72 36.22
C GLU A 634 -6.97 32.00 37.46
N LYS A 635 -6.25 30.87 37.32
CA LYS A 635 -5.21 30.47 38.29
C LYS A 635 -4.01 29.82 37.61
N SER A 636 -2.87 30.41 37.91
CA SER A 636 -1.50 30.05 37.57
C SER A 636 -1.14 28.59 37.76
N VAL A 637 -0.62 27.95 36.71
CA VAL A 637 0.29 26.81 36.80
C VAL A 637 1.47 27.09 35.88
N HIS A 638 2.67 27.15 36.46
CA HIS A 638 3.94 27.35 35.75
C HIS A 638 4.14 26.28 34.66
N ARG A 639 4.08 26.69 33.38
CA ARG A 639 4.68 25.93 32.28
C ARG A 639 6.21 26.07 32.35
N PRO A 640 7.00 25.01 32.14
CA PRO A 640 8.43 25.15 31.90
C PRO A 640 8.63 25.98 30.64
N LYS A 641 9.62 26.88 30.65
CA LYS A 641 9.98 27.69 29.49
C LYS A 641 10.34 26.77 28.33
N SER A 642 9.47 26.73 27.32
CA SER A 642 9.79 26.20 26.01
C SER A 642 11.03 26.94 25.50
N HIS A 643 12.08 26.19 25.17
CA HIS A 643 13.12 26.71 24.29
C HIS A 643 12.44 27.34 23.06
N GLU A 644 12.89 28.55 22.71
CA GLU A 644 12.41 29.31 21.56
C GLU A 644 12.48 28.46 20.30
N LEU A 645 11.37 27.82 19.98
CA LEU A 645 11.04 27.40 18.64
C LEU A 645 11.02 28.67 17.81
N LYS A 646 11.89 28.73 16.79
CA LYS A 646 11.65 29.58 15.64
C LYS A 646 10.33 29.11 15.03
N VAL A 647 9.23 29.65 15.53
CA VAL A 647 8.00 29.81 14.77
C VAL A 647 8.49 30.40 13.45
N ILE A 648 8.38 29.64 12.36
CA ILE A 648 8.57 30.17 11.03
C ILE A 648 7.64 31.38 10.98
N ASN A 649 8.27 32.56 10.99
CA ASN A 649 7.59 33.81 11.19
C ASN A 649 6.36 33.85 10.29
N SER A 650 5.25 34.35 10.84
CA SER A 650 4.09 34.83 10.11
C SER A 650 4.41 36.05 9.22
N SER A 651 5.64 36.15 8.71
CA SER A 651 6.00 36.99 7.59
C SER A 651 5.62 36.23 6.32
N SER A 652 4.60 36.74 5.65
CA SER A 652 4.11 36.33 4.33
C SER A 652 5.13 36.56 3.21
N ASN A 653 6.31 35.94 3.33
CA ASN A 653 7.27 35.81 2.25
C ASN A 653 7.51 34.31 2.07
N CYS A 654 6.63 33.64 1.31
CA CYS A 654 7.03 32.41 0.64
C CYS A 654 8.20 32.79 -0.27
N ASN A 655 9.43 32.61 0.20
CA ASN A 655 10.61 32.93 -0.59
C ASN A 655 10.58 32.03 -1.82
N ARG A 656 10.33 32.62 -2.98
CA ARG A 656 10.45 31.93 -4.26
C ARG A 656 11.85 31.34 -4.35
N VAL A 657 11.94 30.08 -4.79
CA VAL A 657 13.24 29.43 -5.05
C VAL A 657 14.07 30.35 -5.95
N PRO A 658 15.31 30.71 -5.60
CA PRO A 658 16.12 31.65 -6.37
C PRO A 658 16.22 31.23 -7.84
N ASP A 659 16.04 32.18 -8.78
CA ASP A 659 16.02 31.87 -10.22
C ASP A 659 17.33 31.22 -10.70
N GLU A 660 18.45 31.45 -10.02
CA GLU A 660 19.75 30.81 -10.29
C GLU A 660 19.70 29.28 -10.14
N ARG A 661 18.90 28.77 -9.19
CA ARG A 661 18.71 27.34 -8.95
C ARG A 661 17.82 26.67 -10.00
N ARG A 662 17.18 27.47 -10.86
CA ARG A 662 16.35 26.95 -11.95
C ARG A 662 17.17 26.20 -12.99
N TYR A 663 18.42 26.62 -13.23
CA TYR A 663 19.26 26.09 -14.32
C TYR A 663 20.46 25.27 -13.83
N SER A 664 20.70 25.19 -12.51
CA SER A 664 21.68 24.29 -11.93
C SER A 664 21.11 22.89 -11.73
N LEU A 665 21.99 21.88 -11.56
CA LEU A 665 21.55 20.59 -11.04
C LEU A 665 20.89 20.79 -9.66
N PRO A 666 19.78 20.09 -9.34
CA PRO A 666 19.15 20.19 -8.02
C PRO A 666 20.08 19.81 -6.87
N LEU A 667 21.01 18.88 -7.13
CA LEU A 667 22.06 18.46 -6.22
C LEU A 667 23.44 18.72 -6.83
N LYS A 668 24.43 19.06 -5.99
CA LYS A 668 25.84 19.09 -6.41
C LYS A 668 26.22 17.67 -6.87
N SER A 669 27.03 17.58 -7.91
CA SER A 669 27.38 16.33 -8.60
C SER A 669 27.93 15.25 -7.66
N ILE A 670 28.65 15.63 -6.61
CA ILE A 670 29.16 14.71 -5.59
C ILE A 670 28.04 13.98 -4.84
N TYR A 671 26.96 14.68 -4.46
CA TYR A 671 25.84 14.08 -3.74
C TYR A 671 24.95 13.25 -4.66
N MET A 672 24.81 13.64 -5.93
CA MET A 672 24.14 12.81 -6.93
C MET A 672 24.87 11.47 -7.12
N ARG A 673 26.21 11.51 -7.19
CA ARG A 673 27.04 10.30 -7.30
C ARG A 673 26.94 9.41 -6.06
N GLN A 674 26.87 10.00 -4.86
CA GLN A 674 26.63 9.23 -3.63
C GLN A 674 25.28 8.50 -3.65
N ILE A 675 24.22 9.16 -4.13
CA ILE A 675 22.91 8.53 -4.29
C ILE A 675 22.99 7.39 -5.31
N ASP A 676 23.60 7.62 -6.47
CA ASP A 676 23.78 6.59 -7.49
C ASP A 676 24.55 5.36 -6.93
N GLN A 677 25.58 5.57 -6.12
CA GLN A 677 26.31 4.51 -5.41
C GLN A 677 25.43 3.77 -4.40
N MET A 678 24.61 4.50 -3.63
CA MET A 678 23.71 3.93 -2.63
C MET A 678 22.65 3.03 -3.26
N VAL A 679 22.25 3.31 -4.50
CA VAL A 679 21.29 2.48 -5.26
C VAL A 679 21.95 1.48 -6.21
N GLY A 680 23.28 1.31 -6.16
CA GLY A 680 24.03 0.35 -6.99
C GLY A 680 23.99 0.63 -8.49
N LEU A 681 23.95 1.91 -8.90
CA LEU A 681 24.03 2.34 -10.31
C LEU A 681 25.46 2.44 -10.86
N ILE A 682 26.46 2.64 -9.98
CA ILE A 682 27.87 2.89 -10.34
C ILE A 682 28.78 1.83 -9.72
#